data_AF-A0A167WK74-F1
#
_entry.id   AF-A0A167WK74-F1
#
_cell.length_a   1.000
_cell.length_b   1.000
_cell.length_c   1.000
_cell.angle_alpha   90.00
_cell.angle_beta   90.00
_cell.angle_gamma   90.00
#
_symmetry.space_group_name_H-M   'P 1'
#
loop_
_entity.id
_entity.type
_entity.pdbx_description
1 polymer ?
#
loop_
_entity_poly.entity_id
_entity_poly.type
_entity_poly.pdbx_seq_one_letter_code
_entity_poly.pdbx_strand_id
1 'polypeptide(L)'
;MFAALGLDKRAASETSSNSLLYAALNLTMGQIAALLDRSFPQERDFMFWNIVITHLLAISDQSPPDKKRLYGMLAQKQIERAAQLTEQAHASQESDGTPSRGVKTEQEMLLLYDIIGTHGNTEDMAKLISSPVFSPLAQFRMGRKELFQRVGEIYVKQQQWEQLCALCHSCLSDTDEAGEANLLACDWSVWKQYISAAAHVKNSNAEIVAKLQALLLGLAKSKNLKPIYRRNILLARVAAVFALGEQKDEDVENGQPSSLRLEELLCYIDDQRQIASCFDDVKEFLGQLDAPGLKHVAVKFSGALTDHPEDFMASARLALFSLKTRFLLSTHSNAGSVLEEDQSASYQQSWAQLSSDALSAHKKASHRLALEKRASSEDVLVELAMLAALCNVQLAESGCYRSDFSSPAASRCLLRAAMILEQQALITPKNSQLSLLLVRIHLLLNSAHRGREIWETLAVKRTIVDSLAPLFFDRLSTIAPGVLDPSQRRGKELIETVRSHYDTSLRLRMPRKLIEAFEAGSYGSVLDMPKYIENLRTGCTRAMSLVEETRAGRLFGDPCSNLLNDARLCELSDDSALHEVIDFGSFPSWECTTTPLYRRLGLGPELSSTRTHLALLAEAFHGVLSYMPPAPYKASATLSCAEQTFVIERITQLGNSMSKRLHQASSHCTASELLYFESLHLLCTLLSLATGVDWATASSSVLDEIIEAIEVSISSQLSDLPHLTENIEDTVALLRSFHPIAMLRDTAMATKLCSTWISSFNDRSKDSTSRKGATTRIRKMQALAEAALKECQTIVAKLKNEVADESKCSARIREWIFPGGTDDGLSDFVEDGVLRKVVDSWRQNVAGWERVRWG
;
A
#
# COMPACT_ATOMS: atom_id res chain seq x y z
N MET A 1 -5.97 -7.95 -39.03
CA MET A 1 -7.08 -8.09 -38.05
C MET A 1 -8.19 -7.05 -38.23
N PHE A 2 -7.94 -5.73 -38.12
CA PHE A 2 -9.00 -4.70 -38.29
C PHE A 2 -9.57 -4.55 -39.71
N ALA A 3 -8.80 -4.86 -40.76
CA ALA A 3 -9.31 -4.89 -42.13
C ALA A 3 -10.36 -6.01 -42.35
N ALA A 4 -10.34 -7.07 -41.51
CA ALA A 4 -11.30 -8.16 -41.54
C ALA A 4 -12.50 -7.95 -40.60
N LEU A 5 -12.47 -6.92 -39.74
CA LEU A 5 -13.46 -6.72 -38.68
C LEU A 5 -14.65 -5.86 -39.08
N GLY A 6 -14.66 -5.16 -40.22
CA GLY A 6 -15.84 -4.48 -40.77
C GLY A 6 -16.61 -3.54 -39.82
N LEU A 7 -16.01 -3.14 -38.68
CA LEU A 7 -16.69 -2.36 -37.66
C LEU A 7 -16.55 -0.88 -38.00
N ASP A 8 -17.69 -0.26 -38.31
CA ASP A 8 -17.79 1.16 -38.61
C ASP A 8 -17.25 1.98 -37.42
N LYS A 9 -16.34 2.90 -37.71
CA LYS A 9 -15.58 3.67 -36.71
C LYS A 9 -16.46 4.52 -35.79
N ARG A 10 -17.74 4.74 -36.17
CA ARG A 10 -18.73 5.54 -35.44
C ARG A 10 -19.65 4.74 -34.51
N ALA A 11 -19.88 3.45 -34.77
CA ALA A 11 -20.76 2.64 -33.90
C ALA A 11 -20.07 2.23 -32.59
N ALA A 12 -18.74 2.04 -32.61
CA ALA A 12 -17.94 1.71 -31.42
C ALA A 12 -17.71 2.90 -30.48
N SER A 13 -18.13 4.13 -30.85
CA SER A 13 -17.98 5.32 -30.00
C SER A 13 -19.20 5.63 -29.13
N GLU A 14 -20.36 4.98 -29.33
CA GLU A 14 -21.62 5.41 -28.69
C GLU A 14 -22.22 4.43 -27.66
N THR A 15 -21.71 3.20 -27.54
CA THR A 15 -22.21 2.23 -26.54
C THR A 15 -21.39 2.26 -25.26
N SER A 16 -21.97 2.77 -24.18
CA SER A 16 -21.39 2.99 -22.85
C SER A 16 -21.23 1.73 -21.97
N SER A 17 -21.31 0.51 -22.51
CA SER A 17 -21.10 -0.73 -21.76
C SER A 17 -20.01 -1.59 -22.40
N ASN A 18 -18.76 -1.33 -22.04
CA ASN A 18 -17.59 -2.05 -22.58
C ASN A 18 -17.51 -3.53 -22.17
N SER A 19 -18.25 -3.95 -21.13
CA SER A 19 -18.34 -5.37 -20.72
C SER A 19 -19.00 -6.24 -21.79
N LEU A 20 -20.11 -5.78 -22.39
CA LEU A 20 -20.75 -6.39 -23.55
C LEU A 20 -19.87 -6.31 -24.79
N LEU A 21 -19.08 -5.24 -24.93
CA LEU A 21 -18.13 -5.07 -26.02
C LEU A 21 -16.97 -6.08 -25.93
N TYR A 22 -16.51 -6.42 -24.71
CA TYR A 22 -15.51 -7.47 -24.44
C TYR A 22 -16.07 -8.87 -24.69
N ALA A 23 -17.30 -9.19 -24.25
CA ALA A 23 -17.99 -10.45 -24.58
C ALA A 23 -18.22 -10.62 -26.09
N ALA A 24 -18.73 -9.57 -26.75
CA ALA A 24 -18.93 -9.56 -28.19
C ALA A 24 -17.58 -9.67 -28.92
N LEU A 25 -16.54 -8.94 -28.47
CA LEU A 25 -15.19 -9.06 -29.01
C LEU A 25 -14.64 -10.47 -28.83
N ASN A 26 -14.77 -11.11 -27.67
CA ASN A 26 -14.23 -12.45 -27.44
C ASN A 26 -14.95 -13.53 -28.26
N LEU A 27 -16.28 -13.44 -28.39
CA LEU A 27 -17.05 -14.36 -29.24
C LEU A 27 -16.71 -14.17 -30.72
N THR A 28 -16.60 -12.93 -31.18
CA THR A 28 -16.25 -12.62 -32.58
C THR A 28 -14.77 -12.96 -32.86
N MET A 29 -13.87 -12.68 -31.91
CA MET A 29 -12.46 -13.08 -31.97
C MET A 29 -12.30 -14.60 -31.97
N GLY A 30 -13.12 -15.34 -31.21
CA GLY A 30 -13.09 -16.81 -31.24
C GLY A 30 -13.46 -17.37 -32.60
N GLN A 31 -14.50 -16.83 -33.24
CA GLN A 31 -14.88 -17.23 -34.60
C GLN A 31 -13.81 -16.86 -35.65
N ILE A 32 -13.21 -15.67 -35.52
CA ILE A 32 -12.14 -15.21 -36.40
C ILE A 32 -10.88 -16.05 -36.21
N ALA A 33 -10.47 -16.34 -34.97
CA ALA A 33 -9.30 -17.14 -34.68
C ALA A 33 -9.47 -18.58 -35.18
N ALA A 34 -10.63 -19.19 -34.97
CA ALA A 34 -10.95 -20.50 -35.54
C ALA A 34 -10.95 -20.49 -37.09
N LEU A 35 -11.45 -19.42 -37.71
CA LEU A 35 -11.41 -19.26 -39.17
C LEU A 35 -9.98 -19.09 -39.69
N LEU A 36 -9.15 -18.29 -39.00
CA LEU A 36 -7.75 -18.07 -39.36
C LEU A 36 -6.93 -19.35 -39.25
N ASP A 37 -7.05 -20.08 -38.14
CA ASP A 37 -6.40 -21.38 -37.94
C ASP A 37 -6.80 -22.38 -39.05
N ARG A 38 -8.09 -22.41 -39.42
CA ARG A 38 -8.58 -23.27 -40.50
C ARG A 38 -8.07 -22.84 -41.89
N SER A 39 -7.96 -21.54 -42.13
CA SER A 39 -7.59 -20.98 -43.44
C SER A 39 -6.08 -20.98 -43.68
N PHE A 40 -5.30 -20.88 -42.61
CA PHE A 40 -3.84 -20.84 -42.64
C PHE A 40 -3.26 -21.90 -41.69
N PRO A 41 -3.47 -23.19 -41.96
CA PRO A 41 -3.07 -24.27 -41.04
C PRO A 41 -1.55 -24.40 -40.85
N GLN A 42 -0.76 -23.76 -41.73
CA GLN A 42 0.70 -23.68 -41.64
C GLN A 42 1.17 -22.60 -40.65
N GLU A 43 0.33 -21.60 -40.37
CA GLU A 43 0.64 -20.49 -39.47
C GLU A 43 0.34 -20.90 -38.04
N ARG A 44 1.40 -21.26 -37.33
CA ARG A 44 1.37 -21.76 -35.96
C ARG A 44 0.74 -20.79 -34.97
N ASP A 45 1.01 -19.50 -35.13
CA ASP A 45 0.55 -18.47 -34.20
C ASP A 45 -0.98 -18.41 -34.15
N PHE A 46 -1.66 -18.57 -35.29
CA PHE A 46 -3.12 -18.56 -35.33
C PHE A 46 -3.76 -19.74 -34.59
N MET A 47 -3.09 -20.89 -34.55
CA MET A 47 -3.52 -22.01 -33.72
C MET A 47 -3.47 -21.64 -32.23
N PHE A 48 -2.37 -21.07 -31.75
CA PHE A 48 -2.24 -20.68 -30.35
C PHE A 48 -3.16 -19.50 -29.99
N TRP A 49 -3.40 -18.57 -30.91
CA TRP A 49 -4.41 -17.52 -30.73
C TRP A 49 -5.80 -18.13 -30.52
N ASN A 50 -6.17 -19.12 -31.35
CA ASN A 50 -7.42 -19.86 -31.21
C ASN A 50 -7.53 -20.57 -29.85
N ILE A 51 -6.45 -21.23 -29.40
CA ILE A 51 -6.38 -21.89 -28.10
C ILE A 51 -6.58 -20.89 -26.95
N VAL A 52 -5.82 -19.78 -26.93
CA VAL A 52 -5.89 -18.77 -25.86
C VAL A 52 -7.26 -18.10 -25.82
N ILE A 53 -7.83 -17.74 -26.97
CA ILE A 53 -9.16 -17.12 -27.02
C ILE A 53 -10.24 -18.10 -26.53
N THR A 54 -10.13 -19.38 -26.91
CA THR A 54 -11.04 -20.42 -26.41
C THR A 54 -10.92 -20.58 -24.90
N HIS A 55 -9.70 -20.52 -24.35
CA HIS A 55 -9.47 -20.53 -22.90
C HIS A 55 -10.06 -19.29 -22.20
N LEU A 56 -9.85 -18.09 -22.75
CA LEU A 56 -10.43 -16.83 -22.24
C LEU A 56 -11.96 -16.89 -22.20
N LEU A 57 -12.59 -17.46 -23.24
CA LEU A 57 -14.04 -17.68 -23.28
C LEU A 57 -14.51 -18.67 -22.20
N ALA A 58 -13.69 -19.66 -21.85
CA ALA A 58 -13.99 -20.64 -20.83
C ALA A 58 -13.96 -20.05 -19.41
N ILE A 59 -13.04 -19.13 -19.13
CA ILE A 59 -12.89 -18.51 -17.80
C ILE A 59 -13.70 -17.22 -17.61
N SER A 60 -14.23 -16.63 -18.70
CA SER A 60 -15.00 -15.39 -18.62
C SER A 60 -16.30 -15.53 -17.83
N ASP A 61 -16.58 -14.60 -16.92
CA ASP A 61 -17.83 -14.56 -16.14
C ASP A 61 -19.09 -14.33 -16.98
N GLN A 62 -18.93 -13.83 -18.19
CA GLN A 62 -20.03 -13.51 -19.10
C GLN A 62 -20.47 -14.72 -19.94
N SER A 63 -19.69 -15.80 -19.94
CA SER A 63 -20.05 -17.04 -20.64
C SER A 63 -21.06 -17.87 -19.83
N PRO A 64 -22.16 -18.35 -20.44
CA PRO A 64 -23.07 -19.31 -19.79
C PRO A 64 -22.31 -20.56 -19.31
N PRO A 65 -22.73 -21.21 -18.20
CA PRO A 65 -22.00 -22.31 -17.59
C PRO A 65 -21.77 -23.49 -18.55
N ASP A 66 -22.77 -23.85 -19.36
CA ASP A 66 -22.65 -24.92 -20.36
C ASP A 66 -21.60 -24.60 -21.43
N LYS A 67 -21.52 -23.33 -21.84
CA LYS A 67 -20.52 -22.86 -22.81
C LYS A 67 -19.13 -22.78 -22.20
N LYS A 68 -18.99 -22.37 -20.93
CA LYS A 68 -17.70 -22.39 -20.22
C LYS A 68 -17.10 -23.79 -20.22
N ARG A 69 -17.91 -24.80 -19.88
CA ARG A 69 -17.47 -26.21 -19.89
C ARG A 69 -17.07 -26.69 -21.28
N LEU A 70 -17.83 -26.34 -22.31
CA LEU A 70 -17.52 -26.69 -23.70
C LEU A 70 -16.21 -26.07 -24.17
N TYR A 71 -16.04 -24.76 -23.96
CA TYR A 71 -14.82 -24.05 -24.34
C TYR A 71 -13.61 -24.56 -23.54
N GLY A 72 -13.76 -24.85 -22.25
CA GLY A 72 -12.70 -25.44 -21.44
C GLY A 72 -12.21 -26.78 -22.00
N MET A 73 -13.15 -27.68 -22.30
CA MET A 73 -12.82 -28.97 -22.92
C MET A 73 -12.15 -28.81 -24.29
N LEU A 74 -12.61 -27.84 -25.09
CA LEU A 74 -12.05 -27.57 -26.41
C LEU A 74 -10.61 -27.05 -26.32
N ALA A 75 -10.37 -26.04 -25.48
CA ALA A 75 -9.05 -25.47 -25.26
C ALA A 75 -8.06 -26.53 -24.75
N GLN A 76 -8.49 -27.36 -23.79
CA GLN A 76 -7.71 -28.49 -23.28
C GLN A 76 -7.32 -29.46 -24.40
N LYS A 77 -8.29 -29.96 -25.18
CA LYS A 77 -8.00 -30.92 -26.27
C LYS A 77 -7.08 -30.34 -27.35
N GLN A 78 -7.24 -29.05 -27.66
CA GLN A 78 -6.40 -28.39 -28.67
C GLN A 78 -4.94 -28.29 -28.21
N ILE A 79 -4.70 -27.87 -26.96
CA ILE A 79 -3.33 -27.72 -26.44
C ILE A 79 -2.67 -29.08 -26.15
N GLU A 80 -3.43 -30.08 -25.68
CA GLU A 80 -2.95 -31.45 -25.50
C GLU A 80 -2.50 -32.07 -26.82
N ARG A 81 -3.25 -31.86 -27.90
CA ARG A 81 -2.84 -32.32 -29.23
C ARG A 81 -1.53 -31.68 -29.69
N ALA A 82 -1.34 -30.39 -29.40
CA ALA A 82 -0.07 -29.71 -29.69
C ALA A 82 1.09 -30.26 -28.84
N ALA A 83 0.83 -30.57 -27.56
CA ALA A 83 1.82 -31.17 -26.65
C ALA A 83 2.24 -32.59 -27.13
N GLN A 84 1.27 -33.43 -27.50
CA GLN A 84 1.51 -34.78 -28.02
C GLN A 84 2.39 -34.79 -29.27
N LEU A 85 2.20 -33.82 -30.18
CA LEU A 85 3.05 -33.69 -31.36
C LEU A 85 4.52 -33.44 -30.96
N THR A 86 4.76 -32.51 -30.03
CA THR A 86 6.11 -32.22 -29.55
C THR A 86 6.77 -33.44 -28.89
N GLU A 87 6.03 -34.20 -28.07
CA GLU A 87 6.55 -35.41 -27.44
C GLU A 87 6.90 -36.50 -28.46
N GLN A 88 6.07 -36.69 -29.49
CA GLN A 88 6.32 -37.65 -30.58
C GLN A 88 7.58 -37.29 -31.37
N ALA A 89 7.79 -36.00 -31.67
CA ALA A 89 8.99 -35.54 -32.35
C ALA A 89 10.25 -35.69 -31.48
N HIS A 90 10.14 -35.46 -30.17
CA HIS A 90 11.24 -35.69 -29.25
C HIS A 90 11.63 -37.17 -29.16
N ALA A 91 10.63 -38.06 -29.11
CA ALA A 91 10.85 -39.50 -29.06
C ALA A 91 11.47 -40.09 -30.34
N SER A 92 11.22 -39.46 -31.50
CA SER A 92 11.73 -39.91 -32.81
C SER A 92 13.12 -39.37 -33.18
N GLN A 93 13.70 -38.49 -32.36
CA GLN A 93 15.01 -37.85 -32.62
C GLN A 93 15.13 -37.26 -34.04
N GLU A 94 14.04 -36.76 -34.63
CA GLU A 94 14.07 -36.15 -35.95
C GLU A 94 15.05 -34.96 -35.94
N SER A 95 16.09 -35.04 -36.77
CA SER A 95 17.19 -34.06 -36.83
C SER A 95 16.76 -32.69 -37.37
N ASP A 96 15.48 -32.54 -37.75
CA ASP A 96 14.93 -31.38 -38.45
C ASP A 96 13.75 -30.74 -37.69
N GLY A 97 14.02 -30.35 -36.43
CA GLY A 97 13.21 -29.38 -35.69
C GLY A 97 11.88 -29.86 -35.10
N THR A 98 11.45 -29.18 -34.05
CA THR A 98 10.13 -29.39 -33.40
C THR A 98 8.97 -29.27 -34.40
N PRO A 99 7.86 -30.03 -34.24
CA PRO A 99 6.80 -30.10 -35.23
C PRO A 99 6.13 -28.74 -35.41
N SER A 100 5.71 -28.40 -36.64
CA SER A 100 5.17 -27.07 -36.98
C SER A 100 4.01 -26.64 -36.08
N ARG A 101 3.17 -27.58 -35.64
CA ARG A 101 2.04 -27.35 -34.72
C ARG A 101 2.26 -27.86 -33.30
N GLY A 102 3.51 -28.12 -32.91
CA GLY A 102 3.88 -28.48 -31.55
C GLY A 102 4.06 -27.27 -30.62
N VAL A 103 4.04 -27.50 -29.32
CA VAL A 103 4.49 -26.56 -28.27
C VAL A 103 6.02 -26.43 -28.31
N LYS A 104 6.56 -25.20 -28.29
CA LYS A 104 8.00 -24.92 -28.48
C LYS A 104 8.56 -23.84 -27.55
N THR A 105 7.83 -22.73 -27.40
CA THR A 105 8.28 -21.54 -26.67
C THR A 105 7.88 -21.63 -25.20
N GLU A 106 8.60 -20.91 -24.33
CA GLU A 106 8.28 -20.83 -22.90
C GLU A 106 6.82 -20.38 -22.67
N GLN A 107 6.34 -19.37 -23.41
CA GLN A 107 4.98 -18.85 -23.27
C GLN A 107 3.90 -19.88 -23.58
N GLU A 108 4.12 -20.76 -24.55
CA GLU A 108 3.14 -21.80 -24.89
C GLU A 108 3.15 -22.96 -23.90
N MET A 109 4.31 -23.25 -23.29
CA MET A 109 4.39 -24.21 -22.21
C MET A 109 3.69 -23.67 -20.97
N LEU A 110 3.88 -22.40 -20.63
CA LEU A 110 3.14 -21.75 -19.55
C LEU A 110 1.63 -21.78 -19.83
N LEU A 111 1.22 -21.47 -21.06
CA LEU A 111 -0.18 -21.59 -21.48
C LEU A 111 -0.72 -23.03 -21.36
N LEU A 112 0.06 -24.03 -21.74
CA LEU A 112 -0.30 -25.44 -21.56
C LEU A 112 -0.55 -25.75 -20.08
N TYR A 113 0.35 -25.32 -19.19
CA TYR A 113 0.16 -25.49 -17.75
C TYR A 113 -1.07 -24.74 -17.22
N ASP A 114 -1.33 -23.51 -17.68
CA ASP A 114 -2.49 -22.72 -17.26
C ASP A 114 -3.81 -23.38 -17.70
N ILE A 115 -3.87 -23.91 -18.93
CA ILE A 115 -5.06 -24.59 -19.46
C ILE A 115 -5.29 -25.93 -18.74
N ILE A 116 -4.26 -26.77 -18.60
CA ILE A 116 -4.38 -28.06 -17.90
C ILE A 116 -4.71 -27.84 -16.43
N GLY A 117 -4.09 -26.85 -15.78
CA GLY A 117 -4.39 -26.51 -14.39
C GLY A 117 -5.81 -26.00 -14.16
N THR A 118 -6.42 -25.36 -15.16
CA THR A 118 -7.78 -24.82 -15.07
C THR A 118 -8.85 -25.84 -15.45
N HIS A 119 -8.63 -26.64 -16.49
CA HIS A 119 -9.65 -27.50 -17.11
C HIS A 119 -9.38 -29.00 -16.99
N GLY A 120 -8.11 -29.40 -16.80
CA GLY A 120 -7.71 -30.79 -16.65
C GLY A 120 -7.91 -31.33 -15.23
N ASN A 121 -7.63 -32.62 -15.06
CA ASN A 121 -7.64 -33.27 -13.74
C ASN A 121 -6.22 -33.38 -13.16
N THR A 122 -6.12 -33.93 -11.94
CA THR A 122 -4.84 -34.12 -11.24
C THR A 122 -3.89 -35.09 -11.96
N GLU A 123 -4.42 -36.10 -12.65
CA GLU A 123 -3.62 -37.04 -13.44
C GLU A 123 -3.03 -36.38 -14.70
N ASP A 124 -3.79 -35.51 -15.36
CA ASP A 124 -3.33 -34.75 -16.54
C ASP A 124 -2.16 -33.84 -16.17
N MET A 125 -2.25 -33.17 -15.02
CA MET A 125 -1.14 -32.37 -14.48
C MET A 125 0.07 -33.23 -14.11
N ALA A 126 -0.15 -34.40 -13.49
CA ALA A 126 0.94 -35.31 -13.13
C ALA A 126 1.68 -35.87 -14.37
N LYS A 127 0.96 -36.17 -15.45
CA LYS A 127 1.54 -36.57 -16.74
C LYS A 127 2.40 -35.45 -17.31
N LEU A 128 1.94 -34.21 -17.24
CA LEU A 128 2.69 -33.06 -17.74
C LEU A 128 3.99 -32.83 -16.95
N ILE A 129 3.92 -32.91 -15.62
CA ILE A 129 5.09 -32.75 -14.74
C ILE A 129 6.12 -33.87 -14.94
N SER A 130 5.67 -35.09 -15.27
CA SER A 130 6.56 -36.23 -15.54
C SER A 130 7.05 -36.32 -16.99
N SER A 131 6.59 -35.43 -17.88
CA SER A 131 6.99 -35.42 -19.29
C SER A 131 8.50 -35.18 -19.44
N PRO A 132 9.19 -35.95 -20.31
CA PRO A 132 10.62 -35.72 -20.57
C PRO A 132 10.89 -34.35 -21.20
N VAL A 133 9.89 -33.76 -21.87
CA VAL A 133 10.01 -32.46 -22.53
C VAL A 133 9.44 -31.34 -21.66
N PHE A 134 8.23 -31.53 -21.13
CA PHE A 134 7.49 -30.46 -20.45
C PHE A 134 7.72 -30.40 -18.94
N SER A 135 8.45 -31.34 -18.35
CA SER A 135 8.71 -31.32 -16.91
C SER A 135 9.38 -30.01 -16.47
N PRO A 136 9.08 -29.53 -15.24
CA PRO A 136 9.72 -28.34 -14.68
C PRO A 136 11.24 -28.46 -14.66
N LEU A 137 11.79 -29.66 -14.40
CA LEU A 137 13.24 -29.90 -14.39
C LEU A 137 13.87 -29.78 -15.78
N ALA A 138 13.22 -30.32 -16.82
CA ALA A 138 13.73 -30.20 -18.19
C ALA A 138 13.77 -28.73 -18.63
N GLN A 139 12.72 -27.96 -18.34
CA GLN A 139 12.67 -26.53 -18.65
C GLN A 139 13.67 -25.72 -17.81
N PHE A 140 13.83 -26.07 -16.53
CA PHE A 140 14.78 -25.44 -15.64
C PHE A 140 16.22 -25.54 -16.18
N ARG A 141 16.62 -26.72 -16.68
CA ARG A 141 17.94 -26.95 -17.30
C ARG A 141 18.18 -26.11 -18.56
N MET A 142 17.12 -25.65 -19.22
CA MET A 142 17.19 -24.69 -20.33
C MET A 142 17.26 -23.22 -19.87
N GLY A 143 17.32 -22.97 -18.56
CA GLY A 143 17.31 -21.62 -17.96
C GLY A 143 15.90 -21.05 -17.73
N ARG A 144 14.84 -21.81 -18.02
CA ARG A 144 13.44 -21.38 -17.88
C ARG A 144 12.91 -21.70 -16.48
N LYS A 145 12.98 -20.73 -15.57
CA LYS A 145 12.69 -20.94 -14.14
C LYS A 145 11.21 -20.79 -13.76
N GLU A 146 10.43 -20.06 -14.55
CA GLU A 146 9.02 -19.74 -14.24
C GLU A 146 8.19 -21.00 -13.98
N LEU A 147 8.36 -22.02 -14.82
CA LEU A 147 7.59 -23.26 -14.70
C LEU A 147 7.89 -24.02 -13.40
N PHE A 148 9.16 -24.03 -12.98
CA PHE A 148 9.56 -24.61 -11.70
C PHE A 148 8.82 -23.93 -10.55
N GLN A 149 8.73 -22.59 -10.56
CA GLN A 149 8.05 -21.83 -9.50
C GLN A 149 6.55 -22.15 -9.46
N ARG A 150 5.88 -22.20 -10.63
CA ARG A 150 4.44 -22.56 -10.71
C ARG A 150 4.15 -23.97 -10.20
N VAL A 151 4.97 -24.96 -10.57
CA VAL A 151 4.81 -26.33 -10.07
C VAL A 151 5.09 -26.40 -8.57
N GLY A 152 6.07 -25.66 -8.08
CA GLY A 152 6.33 -25.52 -6.64
C GLY A 152 5.11 -25.01 -5.88
N GLU A 153 4.46 -23.95 -6.37
CA GLU A 153 3.22 -23.43 -5.79
C GLU A 153 2.06 -24.44 -5.82
N ILE A 154 1.93 -25.23 -6.90
CA ILE A 154 0.94 -26.30 -6.99
C ILE A 154 1.17 -27.33 -5.88
N TYR A 155 2.42 -27.78 -5.68
CA TYR A 155 2.75 -28.74 -4.62
C TYR A 155 2.52 -28.17 -3.23
N VAL A 156 2.82 -26.89 -2.98
CA VAL A 156 2.49 -26.23 -1.71
C VAL A 156 0.98 -26.22 -1.48
N LYS A 157 0.17 -25.81 -2.48
CA LYS A 157 -1.29 -25.78 -2.36
C LYS A 157 -1.90 -27.16 -2.12
N GLN A 158 -1.32 -28.19 -2.72
CA GLN A 158 -1.75 -29.59 -2.58
C GLN A 158 -1.13 -30.31 -1.37
N GLN A 159 -0.28 -29.62 -0.59
CA GLN A 159 0.47 -30.19 0.54
C GLN A 159 1.33 -31.41 0.14
N GLN A 160 1.82 -31.44 -1.11
CA GLN A 160 2.70 -32.47 -1.67
C GLN A 160 4.17 -32.16 -1.38
N TRP A 161 4.52 -32.20 -0.10
CA TRP A 161 5.84 -31.76 0.39
C TRP A 161 7.01 -32.62 -0.10
N GLU A 162 6.82 -33.94 -0.18
CA GLU A 162 7.88 -34.86 -0.63
C GLU A 162 8.22 -34.67 -2.11
N GLN A 163 7.21 -34.45 -2.95
CA GLN A 163 7.36 -34.16 -4.37
C GLN A 163 8.11 -32.84 -4.58
N LEU A 164 7.77 -31.81 -3.79
CA LEU A 164 8.48 -30.54 -3.82
C LEU A 164 9.95 -30.69 -3.38
N CYS A 165 10.23 -31.46 -2.33
CA CYS A 165 11.59 -31.78 -1.91
C CYS A 165 12.37 -32.50 -3.02
N ALA A 166 11.78 -33.49 -3.68
CA ALA A 166 12.42 -34.22 -4.77
C ALA A 166 12.72 -33.31 -5.98
N LEU A 167 11.78 -32.43 -6.33
CA LEU A 167 11.95 -31.46 -7.41
C LEU A 167 13.08 -30.48 -7.12
N CYS A 168 13.09 -29.89 -5.91
CA CYS A 168 14.14 -28.97 -5.49
C CYS A 168 15.52 -29.66 -5.45
N HIS A 169 15.58 -30.86 -4.87
CA HIS A 169 16.81 -31.64 -4.80
C HIS A 169 17.37 -31.90 -6.20
N SER A 170 16.53 -32.36 -7.13
CA SER A 170 16.93 -32.68 -8.51
C SER A 170 17.48 -31.47 -9.26
N CYS A 171 17.01 -30.26 -8.94
CA CYS A 171 17.55 -29.03 -9.53
C CYS A 171 18.88 -28.61 -8.87
N LEU A 172 18.95 -28.66 -7.53
CA LEU A 172 20.10 -28.18 -6.76
C LEU A 172 21.30 -29.14 -6.78
N SER A 173 21.09 -30.43 -7.07
CA SER A 173 22.14 -31.43 -7.21
C SER A 173 22.61 -31.63 -8.65
N ASP A 174 22.03 -30.91 -9.61
CA ASP A 174 22.42 -30.96 -11.02
C ASP A 174 23.89 -30.51 -11.17
N THR A 175 24.64 -31.19 -12.02
CA THR A 175 26.06 -30.90 -12.27
C THR A 175 26.28 -30.51 -13.72
N ASP A 176 27.27 -29.66 -13.98
CA ASP A 176 27.71 -29.32 -15.34
C ASP A 176 28.53 -30.46 -15.98
N GLU A 177 28.97 -30.24 -17.23
CA GLU A 177 29.77 -31.22 -17.99
C GLU A 177 31.12 -31.55 -17.33
N ALA A 178 31.62 -30.67 -16.45
CA ALA A 178 32.84 -30.89 -15.68
C ALA A 178 32.59 -31.65 -14.36
N GLY A 179 31.34 -32.00 -14.05
CA GLY A 179 30.94 -32.64 -12.80
C GLY A 179 30.90 -31.67 -11.60
N GLU A 180 30.97 -30.36 -11.85
CA GLU A 180 30.83 -29.33 -10.83
C GLU A 180 29.35 -28.95 -10.66
N ALA A 181 28.98 -28.39 -9.51
CA ALA A 181 27.59 -28.05 -9.24
C ALA A 181 27.05 -26.99 -10.22
N ASN A 182 25.90 -27.28 -10.83
CA ASN A 182 25.21 -26.37 -11.72
C ASN A 182 24.57 -25.23 -10.92
N LEU A 183 25.15 -24.03 -11.03
CA LEU A 183 24.75 -22.87 -10.24
C LEU A 183 23.46 -22.19 -10.76
N LEU A 184 22.83 -22.72 -11.82
CA LEU A 184 21.50 -22.26 -12.27
C LEU A 184 20.44 -22.34 -11.16
N ALA A 185 20.53 -23.37 -10.31
CA ALA A 185 19.63 -23.66 -9.19
C ALA A 185 20.01 -22.99 -7.87
N CYS A 186 21.17 -22.35 -7.75
CA CYS A 186 21.62 -21.68 -6.52
C CYS A 186 20.89 -20.35 -6.25
N ASP A 187 19.59 -20.30 -6.52
CA ASP A 187 18.68 -19.21 -6.22
C ASP A 187 18.15 -19.35 -4.78
N TRP A 188 18.02 -18.23 -4.07
CA TRP A 188 17.50 -18.22 -2.71
C TRP A 188 16.05 -18.75 -2.66
N SER A 189 15.24 -18.49 -3.68
CA SER A 189 13.84 -18.93 -3.70
C SER A 189 13.72 -20.47 -3.70
N VAL A 190 14.63 -21.15 -4.41
CA VAL A 190 14.65 -22.62 -4.52
C VAL A 190 15.06 -23.23 -3.18
N TRP A 191 16.08 -22.68 -2.52
CA TRP A 191 16.49 -23.11 -1.18
C TRP A 191 15.36 -22.92 -0.16
N LYS A 192 14.69 -21.76 -0.17
CA LYS A 192 13.58 -21.47 0.74
C LYS A 192 12.43 -22.47 0.57
N GLN A 193 12.07 -22.81 -0.67
CA GLN A 193 11.06 -23.84 -0.94
C GLN A 193 11.49 -25.23 -0.45
N TYR A 194 12.74 -25.64 -0.72
CA TYR A 194 13.22 -26.95 -0.29
C TYR A 194 13.25 -27.08 1.24
N ILE A 195 13.80 -26.08 1.93
CA ILE A 195 13.90 -26.09 3.40
C ILE A 195 12.51 -26.07 4.04
N SER A 196 11.60 -25.24 3.54
CA SER A 196 10.22 -25.18 4.03
C SER A 196 9.49 -26.51 3.83
N ALA A 197 9.60 -27.13 2.65
CA ALA A 197 9.00 -28.43 2.37
C ALA A 197 9.60 -29.53 3.26
N ALA A 198 10.92 -29.54 3.43
CA ALA A 198 11.61 -30.49 4.31
C ALA A 198 11.16 -30.36 5.77
N ALA A 199 10.88 -29.14 6.24
CA ALA A 199 10.37 -28.90 7.59
C ALA A 199 9.00 -29.55 7.85
N HIS A 200 8.15 -29.66 6.83
CA HIS A 200 6.85 -30.34 6.93
C HIS A 200 6.96 -31.87 7.02
N VAL A 201 8.03 -32.46 6.45
CA VAL A 201 8.22 -33.93 6.39
C VAL A 201 9.32 -34.44 7.33
N LYS A 202 9.98 -33.57 8.10
CA LYS A 202 11.13 -33.94 8.95
C LYS A 202 10.85 -35.08 9.93
N ASN A 203 9.62 -35.17 10.44
CA ASN A 203 9.22 -36.21 11.41
C ASN A 203 8.80 -37.51 10.72
N SER A 204 8.32 -37.46 9.47
CA SER A 204 7.83 -38.63 8.73
C SER A 204 8.89 -39.24 7.81
N ASN A 205 9.86 -38.44 7.34
CA ASN A 205 10.86 -38.86 6.37
C ASN A 205 12.21 -38.18 6.63
N ALA A 206 12.99 -38.77 7.55
CA ALA A 206 14.31 -38.27 7.93
C ALA A 206 15.35 -38.32 6.78
N GLU A 207 15.14 -39.17 5.78
CA GLU A 207 16.05 -39.31 4.64
C GLU A 207 16.10 -38.02 3.79
N ILE A 208 14.96 -37.33 3.64
CA ILE A 208 14.88 -36.06 2.91
C ILE A 208 15.73 -34.98 3.59
N VAL A 209 15.67 -34.91 4.93
CA VAL A 209 16.47 -33.98 5.73
C VAL A 209 17.95 -34.30 5.61
N ALA A 210 18.33 -35.57 5.70
CA ALA A 210 19.72 -36.00 5.54
C ALA A 210 20.28 -35.66 4.14
N LYS A 211 19.49 -35.87 3.08
CA LYS A 211 19.87 -35.50 1.70
C LYS A 211 20.07 -33.99 1.54
N LEU A 212 19.19 -33.18 2.11
CA LEU A 212 19.30 -31.72 2.10
C LEU A 212 20.57 -31.24 2.82
N GLN A 213 20.83 -31.76 4.03
CA GLN A 213 22.02 -31.43 4.81
C GLN A 213 23.31 -31.85 4.09
N ALA A 214 23.34 -33.06 3.51
CA ALA A 214 24.48 -33.54 2.74
C ALA A 214 24.77 -32.67 1.52
N LEU A 215 23.72 -32.23 0.81
CA LEU A 215 23.86 -31.34 -0.35
C LEU A 215 24.42 -29.97 0.07
N LEU A 216 23.90 -29.36 1.13
CA LEU A 216 24.40 -28.08 1.65
C LEU A 216 25.88 -28.17 2.06
N LEU A 217 26.27 -29.24 2.75
CA LEU A 217 27.66 -29.47 3.16
C LEU A 217 28.58 -29.71 1.95
N GLY A 218 28.11 -30.44 0.94
CA GLY A 218 28.85 -30.69 -0.29
C GLY A 218 29.10 -29.39 -1.06
N LEU A 219 28.05 -28.59 -1.25
CA LEU A 219 28.15 -27.31 -1.96
C LEU A 219 29.01 -26.31 -1.20
N ALA A 220 28.86 -26.16 0.12
CA ALA A 220 29.66 -25.22 0.92
C ALA A 220 31.18 -25.51 0.88
N LYS A 221 31.58 -26.76 0.58
CA LYS A 221 33.00 -27.16 0.44
C LYS A 221 33.57 -26.96 -0.97
N SER A 222 32.74 -26.58 -1.95
CA SER A 222 33.21 -26.35 -3.32
C SER A 222 34.17 -25.16 -3.38
N LYS A 223 35.33 -25.37 -4.01
CA LYS A 223 36.44 -24.40 -4.03
C LYS A 223 36.23 -23.23 -5.01
N ASN A 224 35.31 -23.38 -5.96
CA ASN A 224 35.13 -22.44 -7.08
C ASN A 224 33.80 -21.65 -7.02
N LEU A 225 33.16 -21.57 -5.84
CA LEU A 225 31.91 -20.83 -5.69
C LEU A 225 32.09 -19.32 -5.87
N LYS A 226 31.34 -18.73 -6.82
CA LYS A 226 31.26 -17.27 -6.92
C LYS A 226 30.65 -16.70 -5.62
N PRO A 227 31.05 -15.48 -5.20
CA PRO A 227 30.59 -14.88 -3.94
C PRO A 227 29.07 -14.87 -3.74
N ILE A 228 28.29 -14.59 -4.80
CA ILE A 228 26.83 -14.56 -4.73
C ILE A 228 26.22 -15.93 -4.36
N TYR A 229 26.80 -17.01 -4.85
CA TYR A 229 26.33 -18.37 -4.55
C TYR A 229 26.78 -18.82 -3.17
N ARG A 230 28.00 -18.45 -2.76
CA ARG A 230 28.47 -18.64 -1.38
C ARG A 230 27.50 -18.01 -0.38
N ARG A 231 27.11 -16.74 -0.60
CA ARG A 231 26.11 -16.05 0.24
C ARG A 231 24.80 -16.84 0.33
N ASN A 232 24.24 -17.28 -0.80
CA ASN A 232 22.97 -18.03 -0.81
C ASN A 232 23.09 -19.40 -0.10
N ILE A 233 24.20 -20.11 -0.29
CA ILE A 233 24.44 -21.42 0.36
C ILE A 233 24.61 -21.25 1.87
N LEU A 234 25.39 -20.27 2.31
CA LEU A 234 25.57 -19.99 3.75
C LEU A 234 24.24 -19.56 4.38
N LEU A 235 23.44 -18.73 3.69
CA LEU A 235 22.11 -18.34 4.17
C LEU A 235 21.16 -19.56 4.23
N ALA A 236 21.25 -20.46 3.26
CA ALA A 236 20.48 -21.71 3.25
C ALA A 236 20.88 -22.65 4.40
N ARG A 237 22.16 -22.67 4.81
CA ARG A 237 22.59 -23.40 6.01
C ARG A 237 21.95 -22.83 7.27
N VAL A 238 21.98 -21.51 7.45
CA VAL A 238 21.30 -20.83 8.58
C VAL A 238 19.82 -21.22 8.58
N ALA A 239 19.13 -21.03 7.46
CA ALA A 239 17.71 -21.34 7.36
C ALA A 239 17.38 -22.81 7.63
N ALA A 240 18.22 -23.74 7.16
CA ALA A 240 18.04 -25.16 7.38
C ALA A 240 18.11 -25.50 8.88
N VAL A 241 19.06 -24.93 9.64
CA VAL A 241 19.16 -25.19 11.07
C VAL A 241 17.97 -24.61 11.84
N PHE A 242 17.50 -23.40 11.49
CA PHE A 242 16.31 -22.81 12.12
C PHE A 242 15.02 -23.62 11.85
N ALA A 243 14.85 -24.16 10.64
CA ALA A 243 13.63 -24.88 10.26
C ALA A 243 13.64 -26.37 10.67
N LEU A 244 14.80 -27.02 10.60
CA LEU A 244 14.94 -28.47 10.74
C LEU A 244 15.50 -28.88 12.10
N GLY A 245 16.25 -28.01 12.79
CA GLY A 245 16.82 -28.29 14.11
C GLY A 245 15.77 -28.49 15.20
N GLU A 246 16.19 -29.07 16.32
CA GLU A 246 15.38 -29.17 17.54
C GLU A 246 15.34 -27.80 18.23
N GLN A 247 14.15 -27.25 18.48
CA GLN A 247 14.00 -25.93 19.13
C GLN A 247 14.09 -25.98 20.67
N LYS A 248 14.62 -27.08 21.23
CA LYS A 248 14.62 -27.30 22.68
C LYS A 248 15.83 -26.72 23.38
N ASP A 249 16.90 -26.42 22.65
CA ASP A 249 18.14 -25.93 23.22
C ASP A 249 18.06 -24.41 23.43
N GLU A 250 18.49 -23.96 24.61
CA GLU A 250 18.72 -22.54 24.88
C GLU A 250 19.80 -22.03 23.93
N ASP A 251 19.63 -20.81 23.39
CA ASP A 251 20.63 -20.27 22.45
C ASP A 251 21.94 -19.91 23.14
N VAL A 252 21.87 -19.56 24.42
CA VAL A 252 23.02 -19.14 25.21
C VAL A 252 23.02 -19.82 26.57
N GLU A 253 24.03 -20.66 26.81
CA GLU A 253 24.32 -21.23 28.12
C GLU A 253 25.62 -20.62 28.69
N ASN A 254 25.61 -20.25 29.97
CA ASN A 254 26.77 -19.65 30.66
C ASN A 254 27.38 -18.43 29.90
N GLY A 255 26.55 -17.69 29.17
CA GLY A 255 26.95 -16.52 28.40
C GLY A 255 27.71 -16.82 27.09
N GLN A 256 27.75 -18.07 26.65
CA GLN A 256 28.35 -18.49 25.38
C GLN A 256 27.30 -19.09 24.45
N PRO A 257 27.49 -19.02 23.11
CA PRO A 257 26.62 -19.70 22.17
C PRO A 257 26.58 -21.20 22.47
N SER A 258 25.38 -21.77 22.58
CA SER A 258 25.16 -23.21 22.85
C SER A 258 24.35 -23.89 21.74
N SER A 259 23.44 -23.18 21.08
CA SER A 259 22.62 -23.76 20.03
C SER A 259 23.31 -23.72 18.65
N LEU A 260 23.14 -24.79 17.86
CA LEU A 260 23.64 -24.86 16.48
C LEU A 260 23.07 -23.73 15.61
N ARG A 261 21.83 -23.30 15.87
CA ARG A 261 21.18 -22.22 15.10
C ARG A 261 21.88 -20.88 15.34
N LEU A 262 22.31 -20.61 16.58
CA LEU A 262 23.08 -19.42 16.89
C LEU A 262 24.48 -19.53 16.28
N GLU A 263 25.16 -20.66 16.41
CA GLU A 263 26.52 -20.85 15.87
C GLU A 263 26.60 -20.62 14.34
N GLU A 264 25.70 -21.24 13.57
CA GLU A 264 25.66 -21.07 12.10
C GLU A 264 25.31 -19.63 11.71
N LEU A 265 24.43 -18.98 12.48
CA LEU A 265 24.08 -17.58 12.27
C LEU A 265 25.29 -16.66 12.51
N LEU A 266 26.05 -16.88 13.59
CA LEU A 266 27.27 -16.13 13.88
C LEU A 266 28.32 -16.34 12.79
N CYS A 267 28.49 -17.58 12.30
CA CYS A 267 29.38 -17.89 11.17
C CYS A 267 28.98 -17.14 9.89
N TYR A 268 27.69 -17.07 9.59
CA TYR A 268 27.19 -16.32 8.45
C TYR A 268 27.49 -14.82 8.58
N ILE A 269 27.17 -14.24 9.75
CA ILE A 269 27.41 -12.82 10.00
C ILE A 269 28.90 -12.52 9.86
N ASP A 270 29.78 -13.35 10.43
CA ASP A 270 31.23 -13.12 10.35
C ASP A 270 31.75 -13.14 8.90
N ASP A 271 31.28 -14.08 8.07
CA ASP A 271 31.69 -14.21 6.66
C ASP A 271 31.11 -13.08 5.78
N GLN A 272 29.90 -12.59 6.09
CA GLN A 272 29.16 -11.62 5.27
C GLN A 272 29.13 -10.21 5.84
N ARG A 273 29.82 -9.95 6.97
CA ARG A 273 29.80 -8.69 7.74
C ARG A 273 30.09 -7.42 6.95
N GLN A 274 30.80 -7.54 5.82
CA GLN A 274 31.15 -6.41 4.95
C GLN A 274 30.10 -6.05 3.92
N ILE A 275 29.06 -6.86 3.74
CA ILE A 275 28.01 -6.68 2.75
C ILE A 275 26.87 -5.86 3.36
N ALA A 276 26.37 -4.85 2.63
CA ALA A 276 25.30 -3.97 3.09
C ALA A 276 24.00 -4.74 3.45
N SER A 277 23.69 -5.80 2.72
CA SER A 277 22.50 -6.63 2.94
C SER A 277 22.60 -7.57 4.15
N CYS A 278 23.76 -7.65 4.83
CA CYS A 278 23.98 -8.67 5.86
C CYS A 278 22.91 -8.64 6.95
N PHE A 279 22.48 -7.45 7.38
CA PHE A 279 21.39 -7.32 8.35
C PHE A 279 20.05 -7.82 7.79
N ASP A 280 19.70 -7.43 6.56
CA ASP A 280 18.43 -7.82 5.94
C ASP A 280 18.36 -9.34 5.70
N ASP A 281 19.50 -9.97 5.40
CA ASP A 281 19.61 -11.42 5.25
C ASP A 281 19.31 -12.16 6.56
N VAL A 282 19.76 -11.61 7.69
CA VAL A 282 19.68 -12.31 9.00
C VAL A 282 18.51 -11.89 9.88
N LYS A 283 17.84 -10.77 9.56
CA LYS A 283 16.81 -10.17 10.41
C LYS A 283 15.72 -11.15 10.83
N GLU A 284 15.18 -11.94 9.90
CA GLU A 284 14.13 -12.93 10.18
C GLU A 284 14.59 -14.03 11.15
N PHE A 285 15.87 -14.39 11.11
CA PHE A 285 16.47 -15.39 12.01
C PHE A 285 16.76 -14.80 13.39
N LEU A 286 17.25 -13.55 13.43
CA LEU A 286 17.45 -12.82 14.70
C LEU A 286 16.15 -12.69 15.49
N GLY A 287 15.02 -12.44 14.81
CA GLY A 287 13.71 -12.37 15.46
C GLY A 287 13.20 -13.69 16.05
N GLN A 288 13.76 -14.83 15.62
CA GLN A 288 13.40 -16.19 16.08
C GLN A 288 14.29 -16.72 17.21
N LEU A 289 15.38 -16.02 17.53
CA LEU A 289 16.22 -16.35 18.68
C LEU A 289 15.47 -16.11 19.99
N ASP A 290 15.87 -16.81 21.04
CA ASP A 290 15.48 -16.43 22.39
C ASP A 290 16.11 -15.08 22.78
N ALA A 291 15.58 -14.46 23.83
CA ALA A 291 16.03 -13.13 24.22
C ALA A 291 17.51 -13.08 24.68
N PRO A 292 18.04 -14.08 25.42
CA PRO A 292 19.48 -14.18 25.68
C PRO A 292 20.34 -14.26 24.41
N GLY A 293 19.94 -15.06 23.42
CA GLY A 293 20.60 -15.21 22.12
C GLY A 293 20.62 -13.92 21.33
N LEU A 294 19.46 -13.24 21.20
CA LEU A 294 19.39 -11.96 20.52
C LEU A 294 20.24 -10.88 21.22
N LYS A 295 20.24 -10.85 22.56
CA LYS A 295 21.10 -9.96 23.36
C LYS A 295 22.58 -10.27 23.14
N HIS A 296 22.96 -11.55 23.06
CA HIS A 296 24.33 -11.96 22.76
C HIS A 296 24.78 -11.41 21.41
N VAL A 297 23.98 -11.55 20.35
CA VAL A 297 24.32 -11.03 19.02
C VAL A 297 24.42 -9.50 19.06
N ALA A 298 23.42 -8.82 19.62
CA ALA A 298 23.31 -7.36 19.60
C ALA A 298 24.43 -6.65 20.37
N VAL A 299 24.85 -7.21 21.52
CA VAL A 299 25.79 -6.55 22.44
C VAL A 299 27.18 -7.19 22.40
N LYS A 300 27.28 -8.50 22.63
CA LYS A 300 28.58 -9.18 22.82
C LYS A 300 29.29 -9.46 21.50
N PHE A 301 28.62 -10.14 20.58
CA PHE A 301 29.22 -10.52 19.29
C PHE A 301 29.45 -9.31 18.40
N SER A 302 28.45 -8.45 18.24
CA SER A 302 28.59 -7.22 17.43
C SER A 302 29.65 -6.27 18.00
N GLY A 303 29.80 -6.18 19.33
CA GLY A 303 30.87 -5.41 19.96
C GLY A 303 32.25 -5.96 19.64
N ALA A 304 32.45 -7.28 19.75
CA ALA A 304 33.73 -7.91 19.41
C ALA A 304 34.12 -7.72 17.93
N LEU A 305 33.14 -7.70 17.01
CA LEU A 305 33.38 -7.40 15.61
C LEU A 305 33.90 -5.96 15.40
N THR A 306 33.47 -5.01 16.22
CA THR A 306 33.91 -3.61 16.11
C THR A 306 35.31 -3.34 16.68
N ASP A 307 35.83 -4.23 17.54
CA ASP A 307 37.14 -4.09 18.20
C ASP A 307 38.33 -4.44 17.29
N HIS A 308 38.08 -5.11 16.16
CA HIS A 308 39.08 -5.45 15.15
C HIS A 308 38.91 -4.56 13.92
N PRO A 309 39.57 -3.39 13.86
CA PRO A 309 39.37 -2.46 12.75
C PRO A 309 39.99 -3.01 11.46
N GLU A 310 39.12 -3.40 10.52
CA GLU A 310 39.42 -3.40 9.10
C GLU A 310 39.43 -1.95 8.55
N ASP A 311 39.36 -1.78 7.22
CA ASP A 311 39.20 -0.46 6.58
C ASP A 311 38.06 0.37 7.22
N PHE A 312 38.12 1.69 7.11
CA PHE A 312 37.15 2.61 7.70
C PHE A 312 35.70 2.28 7.30
N MET A 313 35.46 1.96 6.04
CA MET A 313 34.12 1.59 5.56
C MET A 313 33.60 0.30 6.18
N ALA A 314 34.49 -0.66 6.43
CA ALA A 314 34.17 -1.89 7.13
C ALA A 314 33.76 -1.61 8.57
N SER A 315 34.52 -0.76 9.27
CA SER A 315 34.19 -0.32 10.64
C SER A 315 32.82 0.40 10.70
N ALA A 316 32.53 1.27 9.74
CA ALA A 316 31.25 1.98 9.69
C ALA A 316 30.06 1.03 9.45
N ARG A 317 30.22 0.02 8.59
CA ARG A 317 29.19 -1.02 8.34
C ARG A 317 28.96 -1.90 9.55
N LEU A 318 30.03 -2.29 10.25
CA LEU A 318 29.94 -3.06 11.49
C LEU A 318 29.23 -2.29 12.60
N ALA A 319 29.54 -1.00 12.76
CA ALA A 319 28.84 -0.13 13.69
C ALA A 319 27.35 -0.03 13.34
N LEU A 320 27.00 0.16 12.06
CA LEU A 320 25.62 0.19 11.60
C LEU A 320 24.88 -1.14 11.83
N PHE A 321 25.52 -2.28 11.54
CA PHE A 321 24.97 -3.61 11.82
C PHE A 321 24.68 -3.80 13.32
N SER A 322 25.64 -3.42 14.17
CA SER A 322 25.47 -3.46 15.63
C SER A 322 24.28 -2.61 16.08
N LEU A 323 24.18 -1.38 15.60
CA LEU A 323 23.11 -0.46 15.98
C LEU A 323 21.73 -0.93 15.46
N LYS A 324 21.64 -1.46 14.23
CA LYS A 324 20.42 -2.08 13.70
C LYS A 324 19.99 -3.31 14.51
N THR A 325 20.94 -4.12 14.96
CA THR A 325 20.63 -5.31 15.78
C THR A 325 20.18 -4.91 17.19
N ARG A 326 20.78 -3.87 17.78
CA ARG A 326 20.29 -3.26 19.03
C ARG A 326 18.89 -2.68 18.86
N PHE A 327 18.61 -2.00 17.75
CA PHE A 327 17.28 -1.48 17.43
C PHE A 327 16.25 -2.61 17.31
N LEU A 328 16.59 -3.70 16.61
CA LEU A 328 15.75 -4.89 16.51
C LEU A 328 15.43 -5.47 17.89
N LEU A 329 16.45 -5.66 18.74
CA LEU A 329 16.31 -6.14 20.12
C LEU A 329 15.35 -5.25 20.93
N SER A 330 15.52 -3.92 20.84
CA SER A 330 14.66 -2.95 21.53
C SER A 330 13.22 -2.90 21.00
N THR A 331 12.93 -3.47 19.84
CA THR A 331 11.54 -3.60 19.33
C THR A 331 10.90 -4.96 19.59
N HIS A 332 11.64 -5.92 20.17
CA HIS A 332 11.14 -7.28 20.41
C HIS A 332 10.12 -7.31 21.55
N SER A 333 9.02 -8.04 21.39
CA SER A 333 7.89 -8.05 22.33
C SER A 333 8.24 -8.55 23.75
N ASN A 334 9.37 -9.26 23.91
CA ASN A 334 9.86 -9.77 25.19
C ASN A 334 11.01 -8.94 25.79
N ALA A 335 11.39 -7.81 25.19
CA ALA A 335 12.50 -7.00 25.67
C ALA A 335 12.28 -6.41 27.08
N GLY A 336 11.02 -6.30 27.53
CA GLY A 336 10.66 -5.90 28.90
C GLY A 336 10.99 -6.92 29.99
N SER A 337 11.33 -8.18 29.65
CA SER A 337 11.75 -9.19 30.64
C SER A 337 13.25 -9.46 30.66
N VAL A 338 14.04 -8.83 29.78
CA VAL A 338 15.48 -9.12 29.57
C VAL A 338 16.39 -7.92 29.85
N LEU A 339 15.79 -6.73 29.92
CA LEU A 339 16.31 -5.58 30.65
C LEU A 339 15.68 -5.68 32.04
N GLU A 340 16.49 -5.66 33.10
CA GLU A 340 16.12 -5.98 34.49
C GLU A 340 14.75 -5.45 34.93
N GLU A 341 14.09 -6.20 35.83
CA GLU A 341 12.78 -5.94 36.44
C GLU A 341 12.72 -4.57 37.14
N ASP A 342 12.65 -3.48 36.38
CA ASP A 342 12.11 -2.20 36.79
C ASP A 342 12.08 -1.19 35.63
N GLN A 343 11.01 -0.40 35.55
CA GLN A 343 10.99 0.97 35.00
C GLN A 343 10.85 1.16 33.47
N SER A 344 9.70 1.69 33.06
CA SER A 344 9.44 2.39 31.78
C SER A 344 10.45 3.50 31.46
N ALA A 345 11.16 4.02 32.47
CA ALA A 345 12.23 5.00 32.33
C ALA A 345 13.53 4.43 31.71
N SER A 346 13.84 3.16 31.98
CA SER A 346 15.02 2.45 31.42
C SER A 346 14.90 2.28 29.90
N TYR A 347 13.67 2.07 29.41
CA TYR A 347 13.37 1.85 28.00
C TYR A 347 13.46 3.14 27.15
N GLN A 348 12.96 4.27 27.67
CA GLN A 348 13.06 5.58 26.99
C GLN A 348 14.51 6.09 26.93
N GLN A 349 15.29 5.87 28.00
CA GLN A 349 16.72 6.17 28.01
C GLN A 349 17.50 5.34 26.97
N SER A 350 17.08 4.08 26.75
CA SER A 350 17.68 3.20 25.73
C SER A 350 17.50 3.73 24.30
N TRP A 351 16.31 4.22 23.93
CA TRP A 351 16.08 4.79 22.60
C TRP A 351 16.81 6.11 22.36
N ALA A 352 16.83 6.99 23.35
CA ALA A 352 17.56 8.26 23.27
C ALA A 352 19.07 8.00 23.13
N GLN A 353 19.62 7.04 23.89
CA GLN A 353 21.01 6.63 23.79
C GLN A 353 21.32 6.03 22.42
N LEU A 354 20.48 5.13 21.92
CA LEU A 354 20.68 4.53 20.59
C LEU A 354 20.64 5.56 19.47
N SER A 355 19.74 6.56 19.57
CA SER A 355 19.72 7.71 18.66
C SER A 355 21.02 8.51 18.72
N SER A 356 21.55 8.76 19.92
CA SER A 356 22.82 9.49 20.10
C SER A 356 24.01 8.70 19.54
N ASP A 357 24.08 7.39 19.81
CA ASP A 357 25.10 6.49 19.28
C ASP A 357 25.11 6.51 17.73
N ALA A 358 23.92 6.46 17.12
CA ALA A 358 23.75 6.52 15.66
C ALA A 358 24.19 7.88 15.07
N LEU A 359 23.84 9.00 15.72
CA LEU A 359 24.30 10.33 15.31
C LEU A 359 25.81 10.51 15.47
N SER A 360 26.40 9.96 16.53
CA SER A 360 27.85 9.97 16.74
C SER A 360 28.58 9.16 15.66
N ALA A 361 28.07 7.97 15.33
CA ALA A 361 28.58 7.16 14.23
C ALA A 361 28.46 7.89 12.88
N HIS A 362 27.32 8.56 12.64
CA HIS A 362 27.10 9.37 11.45
C HIS A 362 28.11 10.50 11.32
N LYS A 363 28.30 11.33 12.37
CA LYS A 363 29.26 12.44 12.37
C LYS A 363 30.68 11.95 12.08
N LYS A 364 31.11 10.87 12.74
CA LYS A 364 32.42 10.24 12.51
C LYS A 364 32.57 9.79 11.05
N ALA A 365 31.53 9.15 10.51
CA ALA A 365 31.56 8.62 9.16
C ALA A 365 31.55 9.73 8.09
N SER A 366 30.70 10.75 8.28
CA SER A 366 30.56 11.90 7.40
C SER A 366 31.88 12.68 7.28
N HIS A 367 32.52 12.98 8.42
CA HIS A 367 33.82 13.66 8.44
C HIS A 367 34.90 12.90 7.65
N ARG A 368 34.95 11.56 7.78
CA ARG A 368 35.91 10.72 7.06
C ARG A 368 35.62 10.64 5.56
N LEU A 369 34.36 10.48 5.18
CA LEU A 369 33.95 10.43 3.78
C LEU A 369 34.21 11.76 3.05
N ALA A 370 34.03 12.89 3.73
CA ALA A 370 34.38 14.21 3.20
C ALA A 370 35.88 14.34 2.88
N LEU A 371 36.75 13.76 3.73
CA LEU A 371 38.20 13.74 3.49
C LEU A 371 38.58 12.84 2.29
N GLU A 372 37.90 11.71 2.13
CA GLU A 372 38.22 10.71 1.10
C GLU A 372 37.55 10.96 -0.27
N LYS A 373 36.61 11.91 -0.38
CA LYS A 373 35.83 12.23 -1.59
C LYS A 373 35.11 11.03 -2.22
N ARG A 374 34.67 10.06 -1.41
CA ARG A 374 33.97 8.85 -1.87
C ARG A 374 32.45 9.05 -1.87
N ALA A 375 31.89 9.44 -3.02
CA ALA A 375 30.44 9.63 -3.19
C ALA A 375 29.63 8.30 -3.17
N SER A 376 30.27 7.16 -3.46
CA SER A 376 29.59 5.85 -3.55
C SER A 376 29.28 5.19 -2.19
N SER A 377 29.53 5.88 -1.07
CA SER A 377 29.43 5.34 0.29
C SER A 377 28.38 6.05 1.15
N GLU A 378 27.53 6.87 0.53
CA GLU A 378 26.52 7.68 1.21
C GLU A 378 25.40 6.84 1.85
N ASP A 379 25.18 5.60 1.40
CA ASP A 379 24.13 4.72 1.92
C ASP A 379 24.28 4.44 3.43
N VAL A 380 25.51 4.29 3.93
CA VAL A 380 25.77 4.08 5.37
C VAL A 380 25.35 5.31 6.18
N LEU A 381 25.58 6.52 5.66
CA LEU A 381 25.15 7.76 6.31
C LEU A 381 23.62 7.85 6.35
N VAL A 382 22.97 7.51 5.23
CA VAL A 382 21.50 7.51 5.16
C VAL A 382 20.91 6.56 6.19
N GLU A 383 21.43 5.34 6.28
CA GLU A 383 20.91 4.34 7.22
C GLU A 383 21.15 4.71 8.69
N LEU A 384 22.30 5.31 9.02
CA LEU A 384 22.57 5.82 10.36
C LEU A 384 21.61 6.97 10.75
N ALA A 385 21.35 7.90 9.83
CA ALA A 385 20.40 8.98 10.05
C ALA A 385 18.96 8.47 10.17
N MET A 386 18.57 7.52 9.31
CA MET A 386 17.27 6.85 9.40
C MET A 386 17.12 6.12 10.73
N LEU A 387 18.16 5.44 11.21
CA LEU A 387 18.11 4.75 12.50
C LEU A 387 17.87 5.71 13.66
N ALA A 388 18.62 6.82 13.71
CA ALA A 388 18.42 7.86 14.71
C ALA A 388 17.00 8.46 14.64
N ALA A 389 16.49 8.72 13.44
CA ALA A 389 15.12 9.20 13.25
C ALA A 389 14.08 8.17 13.71
N LEU A 390 14.26 6.89 13.38
CA LEU A 390 13.37 5.80 13.79
C LEU A 390 13.33 5.62 15.32
N CYS A 391 14.45 5.80 16.02
CA CYS A 391 14.46 5.84 17.49
C CYS A 391 13.56 6.96 18.04
N ASN A 392 13.57 8.14 17.40
CA ASN A 392 12.67 9.25 17.79
C ASN A 392 11.20 8.93 17.44
N VAL A 393 10.93 8.21 16.33
CA VAL A 393 9.58 7.71 16.03
C VAL A 393 9.10 6.72 17.11
N GLN A 394 9.96 5.81 17.56
CA GLN A 394 9.64 4.88 18.66
C GLN A 394 9.33 5.60 19.98
N LEU A 395 10.09 6.66 20.29
CA LEU A 395 9.82 7.51 21.45
C LEU A 395 8.48 8.24 21.35
N ALA A 396 8.06 8.64 20.14
CA ALA A 396 6.77 9.27 19.93
C ALA A 396 5.59 8.32 20.21
N GLU A 397 5.76 7.02 19.98
CA GLU A 397 4.73 6.00 20.18
C GLU A 397 4.68 5.43 21.59
N SER A 398 5.84 5.28 22.23
CA SER A 398 5.96 4.71 23.59
C SER A 398 5.24 5.55 24.67
N GLY A 399 4.84 6.78 24.33
CA GLY A 399 4.05 7.67 25.18
C GLY A 399 2.53 7.68 24.91
N CYS A 400 2.02 6.97 23.89
CA CYS A 400 0.63 7.11 23.45
C CYS A 400 -0.04 5.77 23.09
N TYR A 401 -1.09 5.39 23.82
CA TYR A 401 -2.02 4.34 23.40
C TYR A 401 -2.86 4.84 22.22
N ARG A 402 -2.57 4.33 21.01
CA ARG A 402 -3.42 4.19 19.79
C ARG A 402 -4.49 5.24 19.40
N SER A 403 -4.55 6.42 20.03
CA SER A 403 -5.53 7.47 19.75
C SER A 403 -4.89 8.85 19.67
N ASP A 404 -3.94 9.17 20.55
CA ASP A 404 -3.53 10.57 20.71
C ASP A 404 -2.08 10.81 20.27
N PHE A 405 -1.81 10.63 18.97
CA PHE A 405 -0.58 11.12 18.35
C PHE A 405 -0.39 12.64 18.54
N SER A 406 -1.43 13.35 18.98
CA SER A 406 -1.45 14.79 19.26
C SER A 406 -0.75 15.19 20.58
N SER A 407 -0.20 14.26 21.35
CA SER A 407 0.53 14.64 22.57
C SER A 407 1.74 15.54 22.26
N PRO A 408 2.05 16.54 23.11
CA PRO A 408 3.22 17.40 22.92
C PRO A 408 4.54 16.62 22.86
N ALA A 409 4.70 15.58 23.69
CA ALA A 409 5.90 14.75 23.71
C ALA A 409 6.09 13.97 22.40
N ALA A 410 5.02 13.39 21.86
CA ALA A 410 5.07 12.70 20.57
C ALA A 410 5.40 13.67 19.42
N SER A 411 4.78 14.86 19.43
CA SER A 411 5.05 15.92 18.45
C SER A 411 6.51 16.37 18.46
N ARG A 412 7.10 16.52 19.65
CA ARG A 412 8.51 16.88 19.84
C ARG A 412 9.44 15.83 19.23
N CYS A 413 9.17 14.55 19.48
CA CYS A 413 9.97 13.45 18.95
C CYS A 413 9.85 13.33 17.42
N LEU A 414 8.65 13.50 16.85
CA LEU A 414 8.46 13.51 15.40
C LEU A 414 9.17 14.68 14.72
N LEU A 415 9.17 15.87 15.33
CA LEU A 415 9.95 17.02 14.83
C LEU A 415 11.44 16.71 14.84
N ARG A 416 11.98 16.13 15.93
CA ARG A 416 13.38 15.68 16.00
C ARG A 416 13.70 14.69 14.88
N ALA A 417 12.85 13.70 14.64
CA ALA A 417 13.00 12.75 13.55
C ALA A 417 13.03 13.46 12.18
N ALA A 418 12.11 14.40 11.93
CA ALA A 418 12.06 15.17 10.69
C ALA A 418 13.34 16.00 10.48
N MET A 419 13.88 16.63 11.54
CA MET A 419 15.09 17.45 11.46
C MET A 419 16.32 16.61 11.08
N ILE A 420 16.45 15.41 11.66
CA ILE A 420 17.54 14.48 11.34
C ILE A 420 17.49 14.09 9.85
N LEU A 421 16.30 13.70 9.38
CA LEU A 421 16.11 13.24 8.00
C LEU A 421 16.24 14.37 6.98
N GLU A 422 15.75 15.58 7.28
CA GLU A 422 15.93 16.75 6.43
C GLU A 422 17.40 17.12 6.28
N GLN A 423 18.18 17.11 7.37
CA GLN A 423 19.62 17.37 7.31
C GLN A 423 20.31 16.32 6.42
N GLN A 424 19.95 15.05 6.55
CA GLN A 424 20.47 14.00 5.67
C GLN A 424 19.99 14.17 4.22
N ALA A 425 18.77 14.63 3.98
CA ALA A 425 18.22 14.89 2.65
C ALA A 425 19.02 15.96 1.88
N LEU A 426 19.67 16.90 2.58
CA LEU A 426 20.57 17.88 1.96
C LEU A 426 21.81 17.22 1.34
N ILE A 427 22.27 16.12 1.94
CA ILE A 427 23.43 15.34 1.48
C ILE A 427 23.00 14.35 0.40
N THR A 428 21.90 13.62 0.63
CA THR A 428 21.42 12.51 -0.22
C THR A 428 19.97 12.71 -0.69
N PRO A 429 19.67 13.72 -1.52
CA PRO A 429 18.29 14.11 -1.86
C PRO A 429 17.52 13.10 -2.74
N LYS A 430 18.20 12.07 -3.26
CA LYS A 430 17.63 11.07 -4.19
C LYS A 430 17.37 9.70 -3.54
N ASN A 431 17.65 9.53 -2.25
CA ASN A 431 17.37 8.27 -1.58
C ASN A 431 15.85 8.11 -1.37
N SER A 432 15.28 7.05 -1.95
CA SER A 432 13.83 6.82 -1.98
C SER A 432 13.25 6.49 -0.61
N GLN A 433 13.92 5.61 0.17
CA GLN A 433 13.46 5.22 1.50
C GLN A 433 13.43 6.41 2.46
N LEU A 434 14.50 7.20 2.47
CA LEU A 434 14.59 8.44 3.25
C LEU A 434 13.50 9.42 2.85
N SER A 435 13.31 9.63 1.54
CA SER A 435 12.31 10.56 1.03
C SER A 435 10.88 10.13 1.40
N LEU A 436 10.56 8.83 1.30
CA LEU A 436 9.25 8.29 1.68
C LEU A 436 8.98 8.46 3.19
N LEU A 437 9.96 8.17 4.05
CA LEU A 437 9.85 8.41 5.49
C LEU A 437 9.59 9.89 5.79
N LEU A 438 10.39 10.76 5.16
CA LEU A 438 10.32 12.20 5.38
C LEU A 438 8.98 12.77 4.92
N VAL A 439 8.47 12.34 3.76
CA VAL A 439 7.12 12.68 3.29
C VAL A 439 6.07 12.33 4.34
N ARG A 440 6.06 11.10 4.87
CA ARG A 440 5.06 10.66 5.86
C ARG A 440 5.15 11.44 7.16
N ILE A 441 6.36 11.72 7.65
CA ILE A 441 6.55 12.54 8.85
C ILE A 441 6.07 13.99 8.62
N HIS A 442 6.35 14.58 7.44
CA HIS A 442 5.84 15.92 7.13
C HIS A 442 4.31 15.98 7.06
N LEU A 443 3.65 14.94 6.53
CA LEU A 443 2.19 14.85 6.54
C LEU A 443 1.65 14.78 7.98
N LEU A 444 2.26 13.97 8.86
CA LEU A 444 1.89 13.88 10.28
C LEU A 444 2.12 15.17 11.07
N LEU A 445 3.15 15.94 10.71
CA LEU A 445 3.46 17.26 11.27
C LEU A 445 2.70 18.38 10.57
N ASN A 446 1.87 18.05 9.59
CA ASN A 446 1.10 18.97 8.77
C ASN A 446 1.89 20.07 8.05
N SER A 447 3.13 19.73 7.68
CA SER A 447 4.03 20.51 6.83
C SER A 447 4.00 19.95 5.40
N ALA A 448 2.80 19.73 4.86
CA ALA A 448 2.57 19.04 3.59
C ALA A 448 3.18 19.76 2.36
N HIS A 449 3.38 21.07 2.39
CA HIS A 449 4.04 21.80 1.30
C HIS A 449 5.50 21.38 1.14
N ARG A 450 6.23 21.22 2.25
CA ARG A 450 7.58 20.64 2.25
C ARG A 450 7.56 19.16 1.86
N GLY A 451 6.61 18.39 2.39
CA GLY A 451 6.41 16.99 2.00
C GLY A 451 6.20 16.84 0.49
N ARG A 452 5.46 17.75 -0.15
CA ARG A 452 5.27 17.80 -1.60
C ARG A 452 6.57 18.01 -2.36
N GLU A 453 7.42 18.95 -1.93
CA GLU A 453 8.70 19.20 -2.60
C GLU A 453 9.57 17.94 -2.63
N ILE A 454 9.56 17.18 -1.53
CA ILE A 454 10.27 15.89 -1.44
C ILE A 454 9.56 14.84 -2.30
N TRP A 455 8.23 14.78 -2.30
CA TRP A 455 7.45 13.87 -3.14
C TRP A 455 7.74 14.06 -4.63
N GLU A 456 7.93 15.31 -5.08
CA GLU A 456 8.28 15.62 -6.47
C GLU A 456 9.65 15.03 -6.88
N THR A 457 10.60 14.86 -5.94
CA THR A 457 11.93 14.25 -6.23
C THR A 457 11.85 12.75 -6.46
N LEU A 458 10.84 12.06 -5.89
CA LEU A 458 10.59 10.63 -6.10
C LEU A 458 10.12 10.31 -7.53
N ALA A 459 9.69 11.33 -8.29
CA ALA A 459 9.26 11.21 -9.69
C ALA A 459 8.21 10.10 -9.94
N VAL A 460 7.27 9.93 -9.02
CA VAL A 460 6.18 8.94 -9.11
C VAL A 460 5.28 9.23 -10.33
N LYS A 461 5.39 8.40 -11.37
CA LYS A 461 4.73 8.58 -12.66
C LYS A 461 4.31 7.24 -13.27
N ARG A 462 3.32 7.25 -14.17
CA ARG A 462 2.86 6.04 -14.91
C ARG A 462 2.38 4.94 -13.96
N THR A 463 2.80 3.69 -14.16
CA THR A 463 2.24 2.50 -13.49
C THR A 463 2.45 2.49 -11.97
N ILE A 464 3.52 3.10 -11.46
CA ILE A 464 3.79 3.19 -10.02
C ILE A 464 2.92 4.21 -9.30
N VAL A 465 2.13 5.02 -10.03
CA VAL A 465 1.17 5.95 -9.42
C VAL A 465 0.10 5.18 -8.63
N ASP A 466 -0.39 4.07 -9.19
CA ASP A 466 -1.47 3.28 -8.57
C ASP A 466 -1.07 2.71 -7.19
N SER A 467 0.21 2.32 -7.05
CA SER A 467 0.75 1.72 -5.83
C SER A 467 1.36 2.72 -4.84
N LEU A 468 1.93 3.85 -5.30
CA LEU A 468 2.63 4.79 -4.42
C LEU A 468 1.83 6.05 -4.10
N ALA A 469 0.95 6.53 -4.99
CA ALA A 469 0.21 7.78 -4.75
C ALA A 469 -0.56 7.80 -3.42
N PRO A 470 -1.18 6.71 -2.94
CA PRO A 470 -1.86 6.71 -1.64
C PRO A 470 -0.95 7.08 -0.45
N LEU A 471 0.37 6.91 -0.57
CA LEU A 471 1.32 7.30 0.49
C LEU A 471 1.38 8.82 0.71
N PHE A 472 1.03 9.62 -0.31
CA PHE A 472 1.04 11.08 -0.27
C PHE A 472 -0.36 11.72 -0.35
N PHE A 473 -1.24 11.17 -1.19
CA PHE A 473 -2.53 11.78 -1.51
C PHE A 473 -3.65 11.42 -0.51
N ASP A 474 -3.58 10.28 0.18
CA ASP A 474 -4.63 9.86 1.12
C ASP A 474 -4.82 10.90 2.23
N ARG A 475 -6.05 11.44 2.37
CA ARG A 475 -6.45 12.49 3.32
C ARG A 475 -5.80 13.85 3.11
N LEU A 476 -5.07 14.07 2.01
CA LEU A 476 -4.34 15.32 1.78
C LEU A 476 -5.24 16.56 1.78
N SER A 477 -6.45 16.47 1.20
CA SER A 477 -7.46 17.53 1.19
C SER A 477 -7.95 17.92 2.59
N THR A 478 -7.82 17.03 3.58
CA THR A 478 -8.27 17.26 4.95
C THR A 478 -7.18 17.77 5.89
N ILE A 479 -5.91 17.66 5.51
CA ILE A 479 -4.79 18.21 6.30
C ILE A 479 -4.21 19.48 5.67
N ALA A 480 -4.18 19.53 4.34
CA ALA A 480 -3.58 20.60 3.56
C ALA A 480 -4.33 20.84 2.23
N PRO A 481 -5.60 21.30 2.26
CA PRO A 481 -6.40 21.52 1.06
C PRO A 481 -5.71 22.44 0.05
N GLY A 482 -4.94 23.42 0.51
CA GLY A 482 -4.19 24.34 -0.36
C GLY A 482 -3.19 23.66 -1.29
N VAL A 483 -2.66 22.49 -0.93
CA VAL A 483 -1.75 21.71 -1.79
C VAL A 483 -2.44 21.17 -3.03
N LEU A 484 -3.75 20.88 -2.93
CA LEU A 484 -4.61 20.35 -3.99
C LEU A 484 -5.52 21.43 -4.62
N ASP A 485 -5.25 22.72 -4.37
CA ASP A 485 -6.07 23.80 -4.91
C ASP A 485 -6.05 23.80 -6.45
N PRO A 486 -7.18 23.55 -7.12
CA PRO A 486 -7.25 23.45 -8.57
C PRO A 486 -7.06 24.79 -9.28
N SER A 487 -7.26 25.91 -8.57
CA SER A 487 -7.00 27.25 -9.11
C SER A 487 -5.50 27.56 -9.21
N GLN A 488 -4.68 26.85 -8.44
CA GLN A 488 -3.22 26.97 -8.48
C GLN A 488 -2.63 25.98 -9.46
N ARG A 489 -1.69 26.45 -10.29
CA ARG A 489 -0.96 25.61 -11.25
C ARG A 489 -0.37 24.36 -10.61
N ARG A 490 0.28 24.54 -9.46
CA ARG A 490 0.91 23.47 -8.69
C ARG A 490 -0.09 22.44 -8.16
N GLY A 491 -1.27 22.86 -7.69
CA GLY A 491 -2.31 21.93 -7.24
C GLY A 491 -2.92 21.14 -8.40
N LYS A 492 -3.18 21.83 -9.52
CA LYS A 492 -3.63 21.21 -10.77
C LYS A 492 -2.66 20.15 -11.29
N GLU A 493 -1.35 20.42 -11.31
CA GLU A 493 -0.31 19.46 -11.75
C GLU A 493 -0.30 18.18 -10.87
N LEU A 494 -0.55 18.28 -9.56
CA LEU A 494 -0.65 17.12 -8.67
C LEU A 494 -1.90 16.27 -8.99
N ILE A 495 -3.05 16.92 -9.12
CA ILE A 495 -4.30 16.23 -9.49
C ILE A 495 -4.15 15.53 -10.85
N GLU A 496 -3.53 16.21 -11.83
CA GLU A 496 -3.28 15.66 -13.16
C GLU A 496 -2.31 14.48 -13.15
N THR A 497 -1.39 14.39 -12.19
CA THR A 497 -0.45 13.26 -12.08
C THR A 497 -1.19 11.94 -11.91
N VAL A 498 -2.19 11.90 -11.01
CA VAL A 498 -3.00 10.68 -10.78
C VAL A 498 -4.06 10.51 -11.86
N ARG A 499 -4.74 11.59 -12.24
CA ARG A 499 -5.79 11.53 -13.27
C ARG A 499 -5.26 11.06 -14.62
N SER A 500 -4.13 11.60 -15.07
CA SER A 500 -3.54 11.25 -16.38
C SER A 500 -3.11 9.78 -16.47
N HIS A 501 -2.73 9.17 -15.34
CA HIS A 501 -2.44 7.75 -15.28
C HIS A 501 -3.68 6.92 -15.65
N TYR A 502 -4.81 7.14 -14.99
CA TYR A 502 -6.04 6.38 -15.28
C TYR A 502 -6.63 6.77 -16.63
N ASP A 503 -6.62 8.05 -17.00
CA ASP A 503 -7.06 8.49 -18.32
C ASP A 503 -6.26 7.79 -19.42
N THR A 504 -4.94 7.68 -19.30
CA THR A 504 -4.11 7.00 -20.31
C THR A 504 -4.30 5.49 -20.27
N SER A 505 -4.25 4.89 -19.09
CA SER A 505 -4.32 3.43 -18.90
C SER A 505 -5.68 2.87 -19.30
N LEU A 506 -6.77 3.62 -19.09
CA LEU A 506 -8.14 3.20 -19.40
C LEU A 506 -8.63 3.70 -20.78
N ARG A 507 -8.10 4.82 -21.33
CA ARG A 507 -8.44 5.27 -22.71
C ARG A 507 -7.74 4.47 -23.81
N LEU A 508 -6.55 3.93 -23.54
CA LEU A 508 -5.84 3.11 -24.53
C LEU A 508 -6.69 1.88 -24.83
N ARG A 509 -7.30 1.89 -26.02
CA ARG A 509 -8.20 0.84 -26.51
C ARG A 509 -7.51 -0.52 -26.32
N MET A 510 -8.00 -1.29 -25.34
CA MET A 510 -7.62 -2.69 -25.03
C MET A 510 -7.29 -3.55 -26.26
N PRO A 511 -8.02 -3.44 -27.39
CA PRO A 511 -7.66 -4.18 -28.59
C PRO A 511 -6.22 -4.02 -29.06
N ARG A 512 -5.57 -2.85 -28.95
CA ARG A 512 -4.21 -2.66 -29.51
C ARG A 512 -3.13 -3.38 -28.72
N LYS A 513 -3.11 -3.23 -27.39
CA LYS A 513 -2.11 -3.91 -26.54
C LYS A 513 -2.31 -5.42 -26.54
N LEU A 514 -3.56 -5.88 -26.58
CA LEU A 514 -3.86 -7.31 -26.73
C LEU A 514 -3.37 -7.83 -28.09
N ILE A 515 -3.59 -7.08 -29.18
CA ILE A 515 -3.06 -7.45 -30.51
C ILE A 515 -1.53 -7.51 -30.49
N GLU A 516 -0.85 -6.51 -29.93
CA GLU A 516 0.61 -6.51 -29.80
C GLU A 516 1.09 -7.72 -28.98
N ALA A 517 0.38 -8.10 -27.92
CA ALA A 517 0.71 -9.28 -27.13
C ALA A 517 0.48 -10.60 -27.90
N PHE A 518 -0.58 -10.70 -28.70
CA PHE A 518 -0.84 -11.83 -29.60
C PHE A 518 0.23 -11.94 -30.69
N GLU A 519 0.58 -10.83 -31.35
CA GLU A 519 1.63 -10.75 -32.38
C GLU A 519 3.03 -11.06 -31.82
N ALA A 520 3.28 -10.72 -30.56
CA ALA A 520 4.52 -11.06 -29.85
C ALA A 520 4.54 -12.50 -29.27
N GLY A 521 3.43 -13.26 -29.35
CA GLY A 521 3.31 -14.58 -28.73
C GLY A 521 3.38 -14.58 -27.20
N SER A 522 3.08 -13.44 -26.56
CA SER A 522 3.13 -13.28 -25.09
C SER A 522 1.79 -13.67 -24.46
N TYR A 523 1.52 -14.97 -24.42
CA TYR A 523 0.22 -15.50 -23.97
C TYR A 523 -0.08 -15.22 -22.50
N GLY A 524 0.93 -15.21 -21.61
CA GLY A 524 0.72 -14.78 -20.22
C GLY A 524 0.18 -13.36 -20.14
N SER A 525 0.76 -12.43 -20.90
CA SER A 525 0.27 -11.04 -20.96
C SER A 525 -1.14 -10.92 -21.52
N VAL A 526 -1.51 -11.77 -22.50
CA VAL A 526 -2.88 -11.81 -23.04
C VAL A 526 -3.89 -12.22 -21.96
N LEU A 527 -3.52 -13.14 -21.06
CA LEU A 527 -4.37 -13.58 -19.94
C LEU A 527 -4.43 -12.54 -18.81
N ASP A 528 -3.32 -11.88 -18.50
CA ASP A 528 -3.19 -10.96 -17.37
C ASP A 528 -3.72 -9.55 -17.64
N MET A 529 -3.57 -9.03 -18.86
CA MET A 529 -4.00 -7.66 -19.21
C MET A 529 -5.48 -7.38 -18.90
N PRO A 530 -6.44 -8.27 -19.22
CA PRO A 530 -7.84 -8.07 -18.84
C PRO A 530 -8.04 -7.92 -17.33
N LYS A 531 -7.40 -8.79 -16.54
CA LYS A 531 -7.48 -8.77 -15.07
C LYS A 531 -6.85 -7.49 -14.50
N TYR A 532 -5.67 -7.11 -15.01
CA TYR A 532 -5.00 -5.87 -14.62
C TYR A 532 -5.89 -4.65 -14.83
N ILE A 533 -6.58 -4.57 -15.97
CA ILE A 533 -7.42 -3.43 -16.31
C ILE A 533 -8.70 -3.40 -15.49
N GLU A 534 -9.27 -4.57 -15.18
CA GLU A 534 -10.41 -4.65 -14.27
C GLU A 534 -10.00 -4.18 -12.86
N ASN A 535 -8.84 -4.62 -12.37
CA ASN A 535 -8.30 -4.13 -11.11
C ASN A 535 -8.07 -2.61 -11.11
N LEU A 536 -7.61 -2.04 -12.23
CA LEU A 536 -7.46 -0.58 -12.37
C LEU A 536 -8.81 0.15 -12.36
N ARG A 537 -9.88 -0.45 -12.90
CA ARG A 537 -11.22 0.16 -12.88
C ARG A 537 -11.78 0.24 -11.46
N THR A 538 -11.59 -0.82 -10.68
CA THR A 538 -12.06 -0.96 -9.30
C THR A 538 -10.99 -0.56 -8.28
N GLY A 539 -9.93 0.13 -8.67
CA GLY A 539 -8.83 0.51 -7.78
C GLY A 539 -9.22 1.58 -6.75
N CYS A 540 -8.91 1.34 -5.47
CA CYS A 540 -9.10 2.31 -4.39
C CYS A 540 -8.36 3.63 -4.65
N THR A 541 -7.14 3.58 -5.20
CA THR A 541 -6.34 4.77 -5.52
C THR A 541 -7.05 5.70 -6.51
N ARG A 542 -7.79 5.14 -7.47
CA ARG A 542 -8.59 5.89 -8.45
C ARG A 542 -9.72 6.65 -7.77
N ALA A 543 -10.49 5.96 -6.95
CA ALA A 543 -11.61 6.55 -6.22
C ALA A 543 -11.12 7.58 -5.19
N MET A 544 -10.05 7.28 -4.44
CA MET A 544 -9.37 8.23 -3.56
C MET A 544 -8.99 9.52 -4.30
N SER A 545 -8.38 9.41 -5.49
CA SER A 545 -7.97 10.59 -6.25
C SER A 545 -9.14 11.52 -6.59
N LEU A 546 -10.31 10.95 -6.92
CA LEU A 546 -11.52 11.71 -7.19
C LEU A 546 -12.09 12.36 -5.92
N VAL A 547 -12.09 11.64 -4.80
CA VAL A 547 -12.54 12.16 -3.51
C VAL A 547 -11.67 13.35 -3.09
N GLU A 548 -10.35 13.20 -3.12
CA GLU A 548 -9.40 14.25 -2.73
C GLU A 548 -9.53 15.50 -3.63
N GLU A 549 -9.67 15.30 -4.94
CA GLU A 549 -9.92 16.37 -5.92
C GLU A 549 -11.26 17.09 -5.64
N THR A 550 -12.35 16.34 -5.51
CA THR A 550 -13.70 16.89 -5.34
C THR A 550 -13.81 17.64 -4.02
N ARG A 551 -13.25 17.07 -2.94
CA ARG A 551 -13.23 17.70 -1.62
C ARG A 551 -12.43 18.99 -1.63
N ALA A 552 -11.22 18.98 -2.21
CA ALA A 552 -10.39 20.18 -2.31
C ALA A 552 -11.12 21.29 -3.10
N GLY A 553 -11.70 20.97 -4.26
CA GLY A 553 -12.51 21.90 -5.05
C GLY A 553 -13.69 22.47 -4.23
N ARG A 554 -14.45 21.61 -3.54
CA ARG A 554 -15.55 22.01 -2.66
C ARG A 554 -15.10 22.96 -1.54
N LEU A 555 -13.92 22.72 -0.94
CA LEU A 555 -13.38 23.57 0.12
C LEU A 555 -13.04 24.99 -0.40
N PHE A 556 -12.64 25.15 -1.66
CA PHE A 556 -12.44 26.45 -2.31
C PHE A 556 -13.71 26.99 -3.00
N GLY A 557 -14.78 26.21 -2.96
CA GLY A 557 -16.11 26.50 -3.47
C GLY A 557 -16.23 26.47 -4.98
N ASP A 558 -15.48 25.59 -5.61
CA ASP A 558 -15.86 25.07 -6.91
C ASP A 558 -17.19 24.30 -6.78
N PRO A 559 -18.08 24.39 -7.77
CA PRO A 559 -19.33 23.64 -7.75
C PRO A 559 -19.02 22.15 -7.64
N CYS A 560 -19.66 21.46 -6.69
CA CYS A 560 -19.57 20.02 -6.60
C CYS A 560 -20.07 19.41 -7.93
N SER A 561 -19.16 18.83 -8.70
CA SER A 561 -19.51 18.04 -9.87
C SER A 561 -20.40 16.86 -9.46
N ASN A 562 -21.24 16.39 -10.37
CA ASN A 562 -22.07 15.20 -10.13
C ASN A 562 -21.19 13.95 -10.04
N LEU A 563 -20.61 13.72 -8.85
CA LEU A 563 -19.60 12.71 -8.56
C LEU A 563 -20.05 11.31 -8.97
N LEU A 564 -21.31 10.97 -8.69
CA LEU A 564 -21.89 9.65 -9.01
C LEU A 564 -22.02 9.41 -10.51
N ASN A 565 -22.01 10.47 -11.32
CA ASN A 565 -22.03 10.41 -12.78
C ASN A 565 -20.66 10.73 -13.40
N ASP A 566 -19.59 10.84 -12.60
CA ASP A 566 -18.24 11.03 -13.14
C ASP A 566 -17.88 9.82 -14.02
N ALA A 567 -17.42 10.08 -15.24
CA ALA A 567 -17.04 9.04 -16.20
C ALA A 567 -15.95 8.10 -15.65
N ARG A 568 -15.23 8.51 -14.61
CA ARG A 568 -14.30 7.64 -13.88
C ARG A 568 -15.03 6.56 -13.08
N LEU A 569 -16.21 6.80 -12.53
CA LEU A 569 -16.85 5.82 -11.64
C LEU A 569 -18.19 5.28 -12.16
N CYS A 570 -18.59 5.62 -13.38
CA CYS A 570 -19.86 5.17 -13.96
C CYS A 570 -20.02 3.64 -14.06
N GLU A 571 -18.93 2.87 -13.99
CA GLU A 571 -18.92 1.40 -14.03
C GLU A 571 -19.03 0.77 -12.63
N LEU A 572 -18.90 1.55 -11.54
CA LEU A 572 -18.96 1.04 -10.17
C LEU A 572 -20.39 0.98 -9.65
N SER A 573 -20.72 -0.14 -9.03
CA SER A 573 -21.96 -0.32 -8.26
C SER A 573 -21.68 -0.25 -6.75
N ASP A 574 -22.73 -0.03 -5.95
CA ASP A 574 -22.64 -0.05 -4.48
C ASP A 574 -22.06 -1.36 -3.93
N ASP A 575 -22.28 -2.48 -4.63
CA ASP A 575 -21.82 -3.81 -4.23
C ASP A 575 -20.40 -4.13 -4.75
N SER A 576 -19.79 -3.24 -5.54
CA SER A 576 -18.44 -3.41 -6.07
C SER A 576 -17.40 -3.39 -4.95
N ALA A 577 -16.57 -4.43 -4.86
CA ALA A 577 -15.40 -4.44 -4.00
C ALA A 577 -14.26 -3.67 -4.68
N LEU A 578 -13.70 -2.68 -3.99
CA LEU A 578 -12.56 -1.92 -4.50
C LEU A 578 -11.24 -2.61 -4.10
N HIS A 579 -10.26 -2.59 -5.00
CA HIS A 579 -8.98 -3.25 -4.83
C HIS A 579 -7.88 -2.28 -4.39
N GLU A 580 -7.06 -2.72 -3.44
CA GLU A 580 -5.90 -1.99 -2.92
C GLU A 580 -4.61 -2.60 -3.44
N VAL A 581 -3.67 -1.77 -3.89
CA VAL A 581 -2.38 -2.20 -4.45
C VAL A 581 -1.21 -1.37 -3.92
N ILE A 582 -1.36 -0.82 -2.71
CA ILE A 582 -0.36 0.08 -2.12
C ILE A 582 0.95 -0.67 -1.89
N ASP A 583 2.06 -0.13 -2.40
CA ASP A 583 3.38 -0.71 -2.17
C ASP A 583 4.01 -0.16 -0.88
N PHE A 584 4.00 -0.99 0.16
CA PHE A 584 4.67 -0.70 1.42
C PHE A 584 6.09 -1.29 1.52
N GLY A 585 6.52 -2.09 0.54
CA GLY A 585 7.84 -2.73 0.51
C GLY A 585 8.99 -1.73 0.39
N SER A 586 8.68 -0.50 -0.04
CA SER A 586 9.64 0.60 -0.12
C SER A 586 9.98 1.24 1.24
N PHE A 587 9.31 0.89 2.34
CA PHE A 587 9.66 1.36 3.69
C PHE A 587 10.74 0.48 4.34
N PRO A 588 11.64 1.05 5.16
CA PRO A 588 12.61 0.24 5.90
C PRO A 588 11.90 -0.66 6.91
N SER A 589 12.36 -1.91 6.99
CA SER A 589 11.82 -2.93 7.88
C SER A 589 12.93 -3.44 8.79
N TRP A 590 13.27 -2.71 9.84
CA TRP A 590 14.35 -3.08 10.78
C TRP A 590 13.86 -3.58 12.14
N GLU A 591 12.55 -3.67 12.31
CA GLU A 591 11.90 -3.94 13.59
C GLU A 591 11.31 -5.35 13.67
N CYS A 592 11.09 -5.81 14.91
CA CYS A 592 10.37 -7.02 15.26
C CYS A 592 9.02 -6.69 15.92
N THR A 593 8.25 -5.78 15.31
CA THR A 593 6.94 -5.33 15.81
C THR A 593 5.79 -5.96 15.04
N THR A 594 4.63 -6.09 15.70
CA THR A 594 3.37 -6.52 15.06
C THR A 594 2.72 -5.42 14.23
N THR A 595 3.07 -4.15 14.49
CA THR A 595 2.53 -2.99 13.76
C THR A 595 3.64 -2.39 12.90
N PRO A 596 3.57 -2.51 11.56
CA PRO A 596 4.65 -2.08 10.67
C PRO A 596 4.77 -0.55 10.63
N LEU A 597 5.97 -0.06 10.33
CA LEU A 597 6.34 1.36 10.32
C LEU A 597 5.39 2.24 9.48
N TYR A 598 5.04 1.82 8.26
CA TYR A 598 4.19 2.62 7.36
C TYR A 598 2.79 2.91 7.93
N ARG A 599 2.27 2.01 8.78
CA ARG A 599 0.98 2.16 9.46
C ARG A 599 1.09 3.12 10.63
N ARG A 600 2.21 3.09 11.34
CA ARG A 600 2.49 3.99 12.47
C ARG A 600 2.78 5.42 12.01
N LEU A 601 3.40 5.54 10.83
CA LEU A 601 3.56 6.80 10.12
C LEU A 601 2.34 7.17 9.24
N GLY A 602 1.17 6.60 9.49
CA GLY A 602 -0.08 6.90 8.78
C GLY A 602 -0.91 7.97 9.49
N LEU A 603 -1.64 8.79 8.72
CA LEU A 603 -2.62 9.75 9.26
C LEU A 603 -3.86 9.08 9.89
N GLY A 604 -3.99 7.77 9.73
CA GLY A 604 -5.13 6.96 10.16
C GLY A 604 -5.01 5.56 9.56
N PRO A 605 -6.07 4.74 9.64
CA PRO A 605 -6.11 3.44 8.99
C PRO A 605 -5.82 3.53 7.48
N GLU A 606 -5.33 2.44 6.90
CA GLU A 606 -4.99 2.35 5.47
C GLU A 606 -6.23 2.51 4.58
N LEU A 607 -6.02 2.92 3.32
CA LEU A 607 -7.09 3.04 2.34
C LEU A 607 -7.82 1.71 2.21
N SER A 608 -9.15 1.74 2.30
CA SER A 608 -9.97 0.53 2.23
C SER A 608 -11.16 0.69 1.30
N SER A 609 -11.67 -0.42 0.77
CA SER A 609 -12.95 -0.41 0.04
C SER A 609 -14.07 0.27 0.85
N THR A 610 -14.23 -0.09 2.13
CA THR A 610 -15.26 0.47 3.02
C THR A 610 -15.12 1.99 3.21
N ARG A 611 -13.93 2.48 3.56
CA ARG A 611 -13.72 3.94 3.74
C ARG A 611 -13.90 4.69 2.42
N THR A 612 -13.41 4.13 1.32
CA THR A 612 -13.47 4.77 0.00
C THR A 612 -14.92 4.94 -0.46
N HIS A 613 -15.76 3.92 -0.28
CA HIS A 613 -17.20 4.01 -0.53
C HIS A 613 -17.87 5.09 0.34
N LEU A 614 -17.61 5.09 1.65
CA LEU A 614 -18.16 6.11 2.55
C LEU A 614 -17.74 7.54 2.15
N ALA A 615 -16.48 7.71 1.74
CA ALA A 615 -15.97 9.00 1.28
C ALA A 615 -16.61 9.46 -0.05
N LEU A 616 -16.84 8.54 -0.99
CA LEU A 616 -17.59 8.84 -2.22
C LEU A 616 -19.04 9.25 -1.92
N LEU A 617 -19.72 8.51 -1.05
CA LEU A 617 -21.09 8.81 -0.63
C LEU A 617 -21.17 10.16 0.11
N ALA A 618 -20.15 10.50 0.89
CA ALA A 618 -20.05 11.78 1.57
C ALA A 618 -19.91 12.97 0.61
N GLU A 619 -19.02 12.87 -0.39
CA GLU A 619 -18.90 13.92 -1.41
C GLU A 619 -20.17 14.01 -2.28
N ALA A 620 -20.83 12.88 -2.57
CA ALA A 620 -22.11 12.85 -3.26
C ALA A 620 -23.22 13.54 -2.45
N PHE A 621 -23.28 13.35 -1.13
CA PHE A 621 -24.21 14.03 -0.23
C PHE A 621 -24.09 15.55 -0.35
N HIS A 622 -22.87 16.08 -0.26
CA HIS A 622 -22.62 17.52 -0.43
C HIS A 622 -23.02 17.98 -1.83
N GLY A 623 -22.73 17.22 -2.88
CA GLY A 623 -23.12 17.53 -4.25
C GLY A 623 -24.64 17.61 -4.46
N VAL A 624 -25.41 16.71 -3.85
CA VAL A 624 -26.89 16.70 -3.95
C VAL A 624 -27.50 17.92 -3.27
N LEU A 625 -27.05 18.28 -2.06
CA LEU A 625 -27.63 19.39 -1.31
C LEU A 625 -27.13 20.78 -1.72
N SER A 626 -25.98 20.84 -2.41
CA SER A 626 -25.44 22.09 -2.97
C SER A 626 -25.88 22.35 -4.42
N TYR A 627 -26.60 21.40 -5.05
CA TYR A 627 -27.05 21.53 -6.42
C TYR A 627 -27.99 22.72 -6.61
N MET A 628 -27.58 23.65 -7.48
CA MET A 628 -28.40 24.77 -7.92
C MET A 628 -28.73 24.57 -9.41
N PRO A 629 -30.01 24.40 -9.79
CA PRO A 629 -30.39 24.26 -11.19
C PRO A 629 -30.06 25.54 -11.98
N PRO A 630 -29.71 25.44 -13.28
CA PRO A 630 -29.51 26.62 -14.11
C PRO A 630 -30.81 27.43 -14.14
N ALA A 631 -30.74 28.71 -13.81
CA ALA A 631 -31.91 29.59 -13.67
C ALA A 631 -32.82 29.49 -14.93
N PRO A 632 -34.00 28.86 -14.84
CA PRO A 632 -34.89 28.82 -15.98
C PRO A 632 -35.56 30.20 -16.12
N TYR A 633 -35.71 30.65 -17.36
CA TYR A 633 -36.55 31.80 -17.70
C TYR A 633 -38.00 31.43 -17.34
N LYS A 634 -38.42 31.75 -16.09
CA LYS A 634 -39.65 31.33 -15.38
C LYS A 634 -39.67 29.85 -14.97
N ALA A 635 -39.24 29.55 -13.74
CA ALA A 635 -39.47 28.25 -13.11
C ALA A 635 -40.98 27.97 -12.97
N SER A 636 -41.48 26.91 -13.60
CA SER A 636 -42.85 26.43 -13.37
C SER A 636 -42.92 25.65 -12.05
N ALA A 637 -44.10 25.60 -11.43
CA ALA A 637 -44.32 24.80 -10.21
C ALA A 637 -43.98 23.30 -10.39
N THR A 638 -44.06 22.79 -11.62
CA THR A 638 -43.69 21.41 -11.98
C THR A 638 -42.18 21.15 -11.92
N LEU A 639 -41.33 22.10 -12.32
CA LEU A 639 -39.87 22.00 -12.24
C LEU A 639 -39.39 21.93 -10.78
N SER A 640 -39.95 22.77 -9.91
CA SER A 640 -39.61 22.77 -8.48
C SER A 640 -40.03 21.48 -7.76
N CYS A 641 -41.07 20.78 -8.23
CA CYS A 641 -41.52 19.53 -7.66
C CYS A 641 -40.58 18.37 -8.05
N ALA A 642 -40.18 18.30 -9.32
CA ALA A 642 -39.23 17.30 -9.82
C ALA A 642 -37.85 17.40 -9.13
N GLU A 643 -37.39 18.61 -8.84
CA GLU A 643 -36.14 18.86 -8.09
C GLU A 643 -36.21 18.34 -6.65
N GLN A 644 -37.33 18.57 -5.96
CA GLN A 644 -37.54 18.06 -4.61
C GLN A 644 -37.56 16.53 -4.58
N THR A 645 -38.27 15.92 -5.53
CA THR A 645 -38.30 14.45 -5.68
C THR A 645 -36.89 13.91 -5.92
N PHE A 646 -36.11 14.53 -6.81
CA PHE A 646 -34.73 14.13 -7.06
C PHE A 646 -33.87 14.15 -5.79
N VAL A 647 -33.91 15.26 -5.02
CA VAL A 647 -33.11 15.36 -3.78
C VAL A 647 -33.54 14.31 -2.77
N ILE A 648 -34.84 14.12 -2.53
CA ILE A 648 -35.36 13.13 -1.59
C ILE A 648 -34.92 11.72 -1.99
N GLU A 649 -35.15 11.33 -3.25
CA GLU A 649 -34.77 9.99 -3.75
C GLU A 649 -33.26 9.75 -3.63
N ARG A 650 -32.43 10.74 -3.99
CA ARG A 650 -30.97 10.61 -3.90
C ARG A 650 -30.49 10.52 -2.46
N ILE A 651 -31.02 11.34 -1.56
CA ILE A 651 -30.63 11.30 -0.14
C ILE A 651 -31.04 9.97 0.51
N THR A 652 -32.24 9.45 0.19
CA THR A 652 -32.66 8.13 0.67
C THR A 652 -31.77 7.02 0.11
N GLN A 653 -31.39 7.07 -1.17
CA GLN A 653 -30.43 6.11 -1.76
C GLN A 653 -29.09 6.16 -1.03
N LEU A 654 -28.51 7.36 -0.85
CA LEU A 654 -27.25 7.55 -0.14
C LEU A 654 -27.30 7.01 1.30
N GLY A 655 -28.39 7.29 2.03
CA GLY A 655 -28.59 6.81 3.39
C GLY A 655 -28.57 5.28 3.50
N ASN A 656 -29.22 4.59 2.54
CA ASN A 656 -29.22 3.14 2.46
C ASN A 656 -27.82 2.58 2.15
N SER A 657 -27.11 3.18 1.21
CA SER A 657 -25.75 2.76 0.83
C SER A 657 -24.74 2.98 1.96
N MET A 658 -24.85 4.08 2.70
CA MET A 658 -24.03 4.36 3.89
C MET A 658 -24.27 3.33 5.00
N SER A 659 -25.54 3.02 5.31
CA SER A 659 -25.91 2.07 6.36
C SER A 659 -25.27 0.68 6.13
N LYS A 660 -25.24 0.21 4.88
CA LYS A 660 -24.59 -1.06 4.50
C LYS A 660 -23.10 -1.12 4.83
N ARG A 661 -22.40 0.02 4.98
CA ARG A 661 -20.94 0.06 5.15
C ARG A 661 -20.51 0.50 6.56
N LEU A 662 -21.33 1.27 7.26
CA LEU A 662 -21.02 1.80 8.60
C LEU A 662 -20.70 0.72 9.64
N HIS A 663 -21.37 -0.44 9.58
CA HIS A 663 -21.13 -1.53 10.53
C HIS A 663 -19.68 -2.07 10.55
N GLN A 664 -18.92 -1.89 9.46
CA GLN A 664 -17.50 -2.27 9.34
C GLN A 664 -16.56 -1.07 9.42
N ALA A 665 -17.06 0.15 9.55
CA ALA A 665 -16.26 1.36 9.35
C ALA A 665 -15.23 1.61 10.46
N SER A 666 -15.47 1.14 11.68
CA SER A 666 -14.62 1.42 12.86
C SER A 666 -13.18 0.93 12.73
N SER A 667 -12.94 -0.17 12.01
CA SER A 667 -11.58 -0.67 11.74
C SER A 667 -10.87 0.05 10.58
N HIS A 668 -11.58 0.91 9.84
CA HIS A 668 -11.14 1.45 8.56
C HIS A 668 -11.09 2.99 8.51
N CYS A 669 -11.64 3.66 9.52
CA CYS A 669 -11.76 5.12 9.61
C CYS A 669 -11.07 5.64 10.87
N THR A 670 -10.63 6.90 10.85
CA THR A 670 -10.28 7.61 12.09
C THR A 670 -11.55 7.84 12.93
N ALA A 671 -11.40 8.15 14.21
CA ALA A 671 -12.55 8.45 15.07
C ALA A 671 -13.37 9.65 14.53
N SER A 672 -12.69 10.69 14.05
CA SER A 672 -13.33 11.86 13.44
C SER A 672 -14.03 11.53 12.12
N GLU A 673 -13.46 10.65 11.29
CA GLU A 673 -14.12 10.17 10.06
C GLU A 673 -15.38 9.36 10.38
N LEU A 674 -15.32 8.49 11.39
CA LEU A 674 -16.47 7.68 11.81
C LEU A 674 -17.62 8.56 12.26
N LEU A 675 -17.36 9.51 13.17
CA LEU A 675 -18.35 10.49 13.64
C LEU A 675 -18.94 11.29 12.48
N TYR A 676 -18.11 11.70 11.51
CA TYR A 676 -18.57 12.40 10.31
C TYR A 676 -19.52 11.53 9.46
N PHE A 677 -19.14 10.30 9.14
CA PHE A 677 -19.97 9.41 8.31
C PHE A 677 -21.27 8.99 9.01
N GLU A 678 -21.24 8.76 10.33
CA GLU A 678 -22.43 8.51 11.13
C GLU A 678 -23.36 9.74 11.13
N SER A 679 -22.81 10.94 11.29
CA SER A 679 -23.58 12.18 11.22
C SER A 679 -24.24 12.38 9.85
N LEU A 680 -23.56 12.06 8.75
CA LEU A 680 -24.15 12.09 7.41
C LEU A 680 -25.31 11.10 7.26
N HIS A 681 -25.15 9.87 7.74
CA HIS A 681 -26.22 8.88 7.71
C HIS A 681 -27.44 9.34 8.52
N LEU A 682 -27.22 9.93 9.70
CA LEU A 682 -28.28 10.53 10.51
C LEU A 682 -28.96 11.70 9.78
N LEU A 683 -28.21 12.55 9.08
CA LEU A 683 -28.76 13.65 8.27
C LEU A 683 -29.59 13.13 7.08
N CYS A 684 -29.18 12.04 6.42
CA CYS A 684 -29.97 11.40 5.37
C CYS A 684 -31.32 10.90 5.91
N THR A 685 -31.28 10.28 7.09
CA THR A 685 -32.48 9.80 7.79
C THR A 685 -33.37 10.97 8.22
N LEU A 686 -32.79 12.03 8.79
CA LEU A 686 -33.50 13.23 9.21
C LEU A 686 -34.24 13.88 8.04
N LEU A 687 -33.58 14.06 6.89
CA LEU A 687 -34.20 14.67 5.69
C LEU A 687 -35.34 13.80 5.16
N SER A 688 -35.14 12.48 5.11
CA SER A 688 -36.16 11.53 4.65
C SER A 688 -37.39 11.56 5.56
N LEU A 689 -37.20 11.60 6.89
CA LEU A 689 -38.30 11.75 7.85
C LEU A 689 -38.98 13.11 7.75
N ALA A 690 -38.21 14.19 7.60
CA ALA A 690 -38.72 15.56 7.50
C ALA A 690 -39.57 15.85 6.26
N THR A 691 -39.46 15.01 5.24
CA THR A 691 -40.18 15.14 3.97
C THR A 691 -41.31 14.12 3.79
N GLY A 692 -41.39 13.11 4.65
CA GLY A 692 -42.38 12.03 4.57
C GLY A 692 -43.82 12.46 4.82
N VAL A 693 -44.77 11.75 4.19
CA VAL A 693 -46.23 11.98 4.33
C VAL A 693 -46.72 11.74 5.77
N ASP A 694 -46.02 10.86 6.49
CA ASP A 694 -46.28 10.47 7.89
C ASP A 694 -45.59 11.36 8.93
N TRP A 695 -45.13 12.57 8.58
CA TRP A 695 -44.50 13.50 9.52
C TRP A 695 -45.35 13.79 10.78
N ALA A 696 -46.67 13.75 10.67
CA ALA A 696 -47.59 13.94 11.80
C ALA A 696 -47.74 12.70 12.70
N THR A 697 -47.33 11.52 12.22
CA THR A 697 -47.43 10.22 12.91
C THR A 697 -46.07 9.65 13.32
N ALA A 698 -44.97 10.11 12.72
CA ALA A 698 -43.61 9.90 13.22
C ALA A 698 -43.53 10.46 14.65
N SER A 699 -43.13 9.62 15.62
CA SER A 699 -43.04 10.08 17.01
C SER A 699 -42.02 11.21 17.08
N SER A 700 -42.44 12.39 17.58
CA SER A 700 -41.55 13.54 17.84
C SER A 700 -40.23 13.12 18.51
N SER A 701 -40.28 12.07 19.33
CA SER A 701 -39.12 11.49 20.02
C SER A 701 -37.98 11.05 19.09
N VAL A 702 -38.25 10.38 17.97
CA VAL A 702 -37.18 9.84 17.09
C VAL A 702 -36.46 10.98 16.35
N LEU A 703 -37.20 12.01 15.95
CA LEU A 703 -36.62 13.21 15.35
C LEU A 703 -35.76 13.98 16.35
N ASP A 704 -36.25 14.12 17.59
CA ASP A 704 -35.52 14.79 18.66
C ASP A 704 -34.24 14.02 19.02
N GLU A 705 -34.29 12.68 19.08
CA GLU A 705 -33.12 11.80 19.29
C GLU A 705 -32.07 11.94 18.18
N ILE A 706 -32.48 11.97 16.92
CA ILE A 706 -31.56 12.14 15.78
C ILE A 706 -30.90 13.54 15.83
N ILE A 707 -31.67 14.59 16.10
CA ILE A 707 -31.13 15.95 16.20
C ILE A 707 -30.17 16.04 17.38
N GLU A 708 -30.51 15.47 18.54
CA GLU A 708 -29.63 15.43 19.71
C GLU A 708 -28.33 14.68 19.41
N ALA A 709 -28.38 13.54 18.72
CA ALA A 709 -27.18 12.81 18.32
C ALA A 709 -26.25 13.63 17.40
N ILE A 710 -26.82 14.41 16.46
CA ILE A 710 -26.04 15.31 15.60
C ILE A 710 -25.46 16.49 16.41
N GLU A 711 -26.22 17.08 17.33
CA GLU A 711 -25.74 18.15 18.21
C GLU A 711 -24.59 17.65 19.11
N VAL A 712 -24.71 16.45 19.65
CA VAL A 712 -23.67 15.78 20.46
C VAL A 712 -22.43 15.50 19.61
N SER A 713 -22.58 15.00 18.38
CA SER A 713 -21.46 14.75 17.46
C SER A 713 -20.66 16.03 17.19
N ILE A 714 -21.32 17.14 16.84
CA ILE A 714 -20.65 18.44 16.61
C ILE A 714 -19.95 18.93 17.88
N SER A 715 -20.63 18.83 19.03
CA SER A 715 -20.10 19.32 20.30
C SER A 715 -18.89 18.51 20.78
N SER A 716 -18.94 17.17 20.63
CA SER A 716 -17.84 16.26 20.96
C SER A 716 -16.63 16.51 20.07
N GLN A 717 -16.83 16.59 18.75
CA GLN A 717 -15.74 16.88 17.82
C GLN A 717 -15.09 18.24 18.09
N LEU A 718 -15.86 19.24 18.54
CA LEU A 718 -15.33 20.55 18.92
C LEU A 718 -14.57 20.51 20.25
N SER A 719 -15.07 19.77 21.25
CA SER A 719 -14.41 19.65 22.56
C SER A 719 -13.10 18.86 22.50
N ASP A 720 -12.97 17.94 21.53
CA ASP A 720 -11.77 17.13 21.36
C ASP A 720 -10.61 17.89 20.70
N LEU A 721 -10.84 19.13 20.24
CA LEU A 721 -9.78 19.95 19.65
C LEU A 721 -8.84 20.56 20.72
N PRO A 722 -7.52 20.60 20.47
CA PRO A 722 -6.58 21.26 21.37
C PRO A 722 -6.88 22.75 21.55
N HIS A 723 -6.73 23.25 22.77
CA HIS A 723 -6.86 24.68 23.06
C HIS A 723 -5.54 25.41 22.80
N LEU A 724 -5.60 26.51 22.06
CA LEU A 724 -4.42 27.34 21.80
C LEU A 724 -4.10 28.23 23.01
N THR A 725 -2.93 28.03 23.62
CA THR A 725 -2.30 28.99 24.55
C THR A 725 -1.07 29.64 23.90
N GLU A 726 -0.33 30.50 24.63
CA GLU A 726 0.92 31.11 24.14
C GLU A 726 2.10 30.12 24.03
N ASN A 727 1.88 28.82 24.31
CA ASN A 727 2.90 27.79 24.24
C ASN A 727 3.04 27.19 22.83
N ILE A 728 4.27 26.84 22.44
CA ILE A 728 4.55 26.23 21.14
C ILE A 728 3.97 24.80 21.03
N GLU A 729 3.86 24.11 22.18
CA GLU A 729 3.27 22.76 22.28
C GLU A 729 1.85 22.71 21.73
N ASP A 730 1.01 23.64 22.19
CA ASP A 730 -0.40 23.74 21.78
C ASP A 730 -0.51 24.18 20.32
N THR A 731 0.37 25.06 19.86
CA THR A 731 0.45 25.47 18.45
C THR A 731 0.70 24.25 17.55
N VAL A 732 1.68 23.42 17.91
CA VAL A 732 2.02 22.22 17.14
C VAL A 732 0.93 21.16 17.24
N ALA A 733 0.35 20.94 18.43
CA ALA A 733 -0.79 20.03 18.60
C ALA A 733 -1.96 20.41 17.69
N LEU A 734 -2.30 21.70 17.64
CA LEU A 734 -3.40 22.21 16.83
C LEU A 734 -3.12 22.15 15.33
N LEU A 735 -1.87 22.44 14.90
CA LEU A 735 -1.45 22.23 13.51
C LEU A 735 -1.64 20.76 13.09
N ARG A 736 -1.35 19.79 13.96
CA ARG A 736 -1.54 18.37 13.67
C ARG A 736 -3.01 17.92 13.69
N SER A 737 -3.91 18.74 14.21
CA SER A 737 -5.35 18.47 14.30
C SER A 737 -6.17 18.97 13.10
N PHE A 738 -5.57 19.35 11.96
CA PHE A 738 -6.37 19.80 10.80
C PHE A 738 -7.28 18.72 10.21
N HIS A 739 -6.92 17.42 10.27
CA HIS A 739 -7.84 16.37 9.81
C HIS A 739 -9.14 16.32 10.66
N PRO A 740 -9.07 16.26 12.00
CA PRO A 740 -10.25 16.44 12.86
C PRO A 740 -11.01 17.75 12.61
N ILE A 741 -10.31 18.88 12.44
CA ILE A 741 -10.94 20.17 12.11
C ILE A 741 -11.70 20.10 10.78
N ALA A 742 -11.16 19.40 9.78
CA ALA A 742 -11.82 19.18 8.49
C ALA A 742 -13.11 18.36 8.65
N MET A 743 -13.07 17.29 9.45
CA MET A 743 -14.24 16.44 9.73
C MET A 743 -15.32 17.19 10.50
N LEU A 744 -14.95 18.00 11.49
CA LEU A 744 -15.88 18.88 12.21
C LEU A 744 -16.51 19.91 11.25
N ARG A 745 -15.69 20.55 10.41
CA ARG A 745 -16.15 21.51 9.40
C ARG A 745 -17.11 20.87 8.41
N ASP A 746 -16.80 19.67 7.91
CA ASP A 746 -17.65 18.96 6.95
C ASP A 746 -18.94 18.45 7.60
N THR A 747 -18.90 18.01 8.86
CA THR A 747 -20.08 17.67 9.67
C THR A 747 -20.99 18.90 9.83
N ALA A 748 -20.43 20.03 10.28
CA ALA A 748 -21.18 21.27 10.48
C ALA A 748 -21.74 21.82 9.16
N MET A 749 -20.96 21.78 8.07
CA MET A 749 -21.44 22.21 6.75
C MET A 749 -22.58 21.32 6.24
N ALA A 750 -22.47 20.00 6.38
CA ALA A 750 -23.53 19.07 6.02
C ALA A 750 -24.82 19.33 6.82
N THR A 751 -24.69 19.57 8.12
CA THR A 751 -25.80 19.92 9.01
C THR A 751 -26.45 21.23 8.59
N LYS A 752 -25.67 22.27 8.26
CA LYS A 752 -26.18 23.56 7.77
C LYS A 752 -26.96 23.39 6.45
N LEU A 753 -26.39 22.68 5.48
CA LEU A 753 -27.01 22.44 4.17
C LEU A 753 -28.33 21.69 4.32
N CYS A 754 -28.33 20.59 5.08
CA CYS A 754 -29.52 19.78 5.33
C CYS A 754 -30.62 20.59 6.04
N SER A 755 -30.25 21.33 7.10
CA SER A 755 -31.20 22.16 7.86
C SER A 755 -31.82 23.28 7.01
N THR A 756 -31.01 23.91 6.16
CA THR A 756 -31.45 24.96 5.23
C THR A 756 -32.42 24.39 4.20
N TRP A 757 -32.09 23.22 3.64
CA TRP A 757 -32.95 22.55 2.66
C TRP A 757 -34.29 22.14 3.29
N ILE A 758 -34.29 21.49 4.47
CA ILE A 758 -35.52 21.09 5.17
C ILE A 758 -36.39 22.31 5.52
N SER A 759 -35.77 23.39 5.99
CA SER A 759 -36.50 24.63 6.30
C SER A 759 -37.17 25.21 5.05
N SER A 760 -36.43 25.26 3.93
CA SER A 760 -36.97 25.75 2.65
C SER A 760 -38.10 24.88 2.08
N PHE A 761 -38.05 23.56 2.32
CA PHE A 761 -39.10 22.62 1.93
C PHE A 761 -40.37 22.83 2.77
N ASN A 762 -40.21 22.96 4.09
CA ASN A 762 -41.33 23.16 5.02
C ASN A 762 -42.03 24.51 4.82
N ASP A 763 -41.30 25.59 4.54
CA ASP A 763 -41.89 26.91 4.30
C ASP A 763 -42.76 26.94 3.02
N ARG A 764 -42.54 26.03 2.08
CA ARG A 764 -43.32 25.90 0.83
C ARG A 764 -44.56 24.99 0.98
N SER A 765 -44.68 24.24 2.08
CA SER A 765 -45.80 23.33 2.33
C SER A 765 -47.00 24.05 2.97
N LYS A 766 -48.22 23.69 2.56
CA LYS A 766 -49.47 24.29 3.08
C LYS A 766 -49.84 23.86 4.51
N ASP A 767 -49.20 22.81 5.05
CA ASP A 767 -49.45 22.25 6.40
C ASP A 767 -48.53 22.85 7.49
N SER A 768 -48.19 24.13 7.40
CA SER A 768 -47.14 24.77 8.21
C SER A 768 -47.43 24.83 9.73
N THR A 769 -48.67 24.64 10.17
CA THR A 769 -49.08 24.77 11.58
C THR A 769 -48.69 23.59 12.46
N SER A 770 -48.65 22.36 11.94
CA SER A 770 -48.30 21.14 12.69
C SER A 770 -46.77 20.91 12.81
N ARG A 771 -45.95 21.69 12.09
CA ARG A 771 -44.49 21.48 11.99
C ARG A 771 -43.62 22.45 12.82
N LYS A 772 -44.24 23.43 13.51
CA LYS A 772 -43.54 24.57 14.15
C LYS A 772 -42.48 24.17 15.20
N GLY A 773 -42.75 23.13 16.01
CA GLY A 773 -41.83 22.69 17.07
C GLY A 773 -40.51 22.15 16.52
N ALA A 774 -40.60 21.20 15.58
CA ALA A 774 -39.44 20.63 14.91
C ALA A 774 -38.67 21.65 14.05
N THR A 775 -39.37 22.56 13.35
CA THR A 775 -38.70 23.66 12.62
C THR A 775 -37.85 24.52 13.57
N THR A 776 -38.29 24.71 14.81
CA THR A 776 -37.52 25.43 15.84
C THR A 776 -36.29 24.64 16.26
N ARG A 777 -36.41 23.31 16.45
CA ARG A 777 -35.29 22.43 16.80
C ARG A 777 -34.24 22.35 15.68
N ILE A 778 -34.68 22.21 14.42
CA ILE A 778 -33.81 22.22 13.23
C ILE A 778 -33.04 23.55 13.11
N ARG A 779 -33.70 24.69 13.36
CA ARG A 779 -33.02 26.00 13.37
C ARG A 779 -31.98 26.11 14.49
N LYS A 780 -32.22 25.54 15.67
CA LYS A 780 -31.25 25.49 16.76
C LYS A 780 -30.02 24.65 16.37
N MET A 781 -30.23 23.48 15.77
CA MET A 781 -29.16 22.64 15.23
C MET A 781 -28.35 23.37 14.14
N GLN A 782 -29.02 24.11 13.24
CA GLN A 782 -28.35 24.95 12.24
C GLN A 782 -27.47 26.03 12.91
N ALA A 783 -27.98 26.72 13.93
CA ALA A 783 -27.23 27.75 14.64
C ALA A 783 -25.99 27.17 15.34
N LEU A 784 -26.09 25.96 15.91
CA LEU A 784 -24.94 25.24 16.47
C LEU A 784 -23.88 24.95 15.40
N ALA A 785 -24.31 24.46 14.23
CA ALA A 785 -23.40 24.19 13.11
C ALA A 785 -22.69 25.47 12.60
N GLU A 786 -23.42 26.58 12.48
CA GLU A 786 -22.84 27.87 12.10
C GLU A 786 -21.85 28.41 13.16
N ALA A 787 -22.11 28.18 14.45
CA ALA A 787 -21.18 28.52 15.52
C ALA A 787 -19.90 27.68 15.45
N ALA A 788 -20.01 26.36 15.23
CA ALA A 788 -18.86 25.48 15.07
C ALA A 788 -17.97 25.88 13.87
N LEU A 789 -18.57 26.26 12.74
CA LEU A 789 -17.85 26.75 11.56
C LEU A 789 -17.08 28.04 11.86
N LYS A 790 -17.67 28.99 12.58
CA LYS A 790 -17.01 30.23 13.01
C LYS A 790 -15.87 29.97 13.99
N GLU A 791 -16.03 29.01 14.90
CA GLU A 791 -14.99 28.64 15.86
C GLU A 791 -13.78 28.02 15.13
N CYS A 792 -14.02 27.11 14.18
CA CYS A 792 -12.95 26.55 13.35
C CYS A 792 -12.21 27.63 12.54
N GLN A 793 -12.95 28.59 11.95
CA GLN A 793 -12.36 29.72 11.25
C GLN A 793 -11.50 30.59 12.19
N THR A 794 -11.96 30.80 13.42
CA THR A 794 -11.24 31.58 14.45
C THR A 794 -9.95 30.86 14.87
N ILE A 795 -9.99 29.54 15.02
CA ILE A 795 -8.81 28.70 15.29
C ILE A 795 -7.74 28.90 14.21
N VAL A 796 -8.11 28.80 12.92
CA VAL A 796 -7.18 29.00 11.80
C VAL A 796 -6.58 30.41 11.81
N ALA A 797 -7.40 31.43 12.07
CA ALA A 797 -6.94 32.82 12.16
C ALA A 797 -5.96 33.04 13.32
N LYS A 798 -6.17 32.38 14.47
CA LYS A 798 -5.22 32.42 15.60
C LYS A 798 -3.91 31.74 15.26
N LEU A 799 -3.95 30.55 14.65
CA LEU A 799 -2.75 29.83 14.22
C LEU A 799 -1.87 30.64 13.26
N LYS A 800 -2.49 31.39 12.35
CA LYS A 800 -1.75 32.30 11.46
C LYS A 800 -0.86 33.26 12.21
N ASN A 801 -1.36 33.85 13.30
CA ASN A 801 -0.60 34.81 14.08
C ASN A 801 0.60 34.13 14.77
N GLU A 802 0.44 32.89 15.24
CA GLU A 802 1.51 32.11 15.87
C GLU A 802 2.64 31.75 14.91
N VAL A 803 2.32 31.47 13.64
CA VAL A 803 3.32 31.10 12.60
C VAL A 803 3.75 32.27 11.72
N ALA A 804 3.21 33.48 11.92
CA ALA A 804 3.44 34.63 11.03
C ALA A 804 4.93 35.04 10.96
N ASP A 805 5.58 35.14 12.12
CA ASP A 805 7.00 35.44 12.25
C ASP A 805 7.82 34.13 12.22
N GLU A 806 8.34 33.81 11.05
CA GLU A 806 9.12 32.60 10.80
C GLU A 806 10.34 32.48 11.73
N SER A 807 11.03 33.59 12.00
CA SER A 807 12.25 33.58 12.81
C SER A 807 11.92 33.32 14.28
N LYS A 808 10.90 34.02 14.80
CA LYS A 808 10.42 33.81 16.18
C LYS A 808 9.87 32.41 16.39
N CYS A 809 9.07 31.91 15.44
CA CYS A 809 8.50 30.57 15.51
C CYS A 809 9.59 29.50 15.45
N SER A 810 10.55 29.61 14.51
CA SER A 810 11.68 28.69 14.40
C SER A 810 12.52 28.65 15.68
N ALA A 811 12.77 29.80 16.31
CA ALA A 811 13.50 29.89 17.57
C ALA A 811 12.77 29.17 18.72
N ARG A 812 11.45 29.39 18.86
CA ARG A 812 10.61 28.70 19.87
C ARG A 812 10.60 27.19 19.67
N ILE A 813 10.52 26.73 18.42
CA ILE A 813 10.58 25.30 18.10
C ILE A 813 11.96 24.74 18.45
N ARG A 814 13.05 25.45 18.09
CA ARG A 814 14.43 25.03 18.37
C ARG A 814 14.64 24.82 19.87
N GLU A 815 14.23 25.79 20.68
CA GLU A 815 14.31 25.71 22.14
C GLU A 815 13.48 24.53 22.70
N TRP A 816 12.33 24.26 22.10
CA TRP A 816 11.44 23.18 22.53
C TRP A 816 11.94 21.77 22.18
N ILE A 817 12.49 21.58 20.97
CA ILE A 817 13.02 20.28 20.52
C ILE A 817 14.42 19.99 21.09
N PHE A 818 15.18 21.04 21.43
CA PHE A 818 16.51 21.00 22.03
C PHE A 818 16.54 21.77 23.37
N PRO A 819 15.86 21.27 24.42
CA PRO A 819 15.90 21.94 25.71
C PRO A 819 17.35 21.96 26.24
N GLY A 820 17.81 23.14 26.67
CA GLY A 820 19.14 23.33 27.21
C GLY A 820 19.41 22.35 28.36
N GLY A 821 20.48 21.56 28.24
CA GLY A 821 20.86 20.53 29.22
C GLY A 821 20.76 19.07 28.71
N THR A 822 20.23 18.84 27.51
CA THR A 822 20.27 17.53 26.85
C THR A 822 21.44 17.46 25.86
N ASP A 823 22.56 16.85 26.27
CA ASP A 823 23.73 16.62 25.40
C ASP A 823 23.54 15.33 24.57
N ASP A 824 22.55 15.35 23.68
CA ASP A 824 22.27 14.23 22.75
C ASP A 824 22.97 14.41 21.39
N GLY A 825 23.79 15.46 21.25
CA GLY A 825 24.52 15.81 20.03
C GLY A 825 23.63 16.25 18.85
N LEU A 826 22.30 16.32 19.02
CA LEU A 826 21.35 16.61 17.95
C LEU A 826 21.28 18.12 17.62
N SER A 827 21.37 18.99 18.63
CA SER A 827 21.37 20.45 18.42
C SER A 827 22.49 20.89 17.45
N ASP A 828 23.68 20.31 17.60
CA ASP A 828 24.84 20.58 16.72
C ASP A 828 24.71 19.94 15.34
N PHE A 829 23.86 18.92 15.19
CA PHE A 829 23.66 18.22 13.93
C PHE A 829 22.72 19.00 12.99
N VAL A 830 21.77 19.75 13.53
CA VAL A 830 20.68 20.37 12.76
C VAL A 830 20.95 21.85 12.49
N GLU A 831 21.07 22.19 11.21
CA GLU A 831 21.20 23.58 10.76
C GLU A 831 19.88 24.36 10.87
N ASP A 832 19.96 25.66 11.19
CA ASP A 832 18.77 26.53 11.31
C ASP A 832 17.92 26.59 10.03
N GLY A 833 18.55 26.41 8.86
CA GLY A 833 17.86 26.41 7.57
C GLY A 833 16.83 25.29 7.43
N VAL A 834 17.01 24.18 8.15
CA VAL A 834 16.07 23.04 8.12
C VAL A 834 14.77 23.37 8.84
N LEU A 835 14.84 23.96 10.04
CA LEU A 835 13.64 24.35 10.80
C LEU A 835 12.79 25.36 10.03
N ARG A 836 13.44 26.34 9.39
CA ARG A 836 12.75 27.37 8.59
C ARG A 836 11.89 26.78 7.48
N LYS A 837 12.33 25.70 6.83
CA LYS A 837 11.52 25.02 5.79
C LYS A 837 10.23 24.42 6.35
N VAL A 838 10.26 23.89 7.57
CA VAL A 838 9.06 23.34 8.22
C VAL A 838 8.10 24.46 8.60
N VAL A 839 8.60 25.54 9.19
CA VAL A 839 7.78 26.70 9.58
C VAL A 839 7.18 27.39 8.35
N ASP A 840 7.95 27.57 7.28
CA ASP A 840 7.43 28.11 6.02
C ASP A 840 6.34 27.21 5.42
N SER A 841 6.52 25.90 5.47
CA SER A 841 5.49 24.94 5.06
C SER A 841 4.21 25.06 5.91
N TRP A 842 4.32 25.28 7.22
CA TRP A 842 3.16 25.55 8.08
C TRP A 842 2.46 26.87 7.72
N ARG A 843 3.22 27.93 7.45
CA ARG A 843 2.67 29.23 7.01
C ARG A 843 1.89 29.08 5.71
N GLN A 844 2.44 28.37 4.73
CA GLN A 844 1.77 28.07 3.47
C GLN A 844 0.50 27.24 3.70
N ASN A 845 0.56 26.23 4.56
CA ASN A 845 -0.60 25.38 4.86
C ASN A 845 -1.73 26.17 5.54
N VAL A 846 -1.42 26.96 6.57
CA VAL A 846 -2.38 27.84 7.26
C VAL A 846 -2.99 28.85 6.30
N ALA A 847 -2.19 29.46 5.41
CA ALA A 847 -2.70 30.35 4.37
C ALA A 847 -3.63 29.63 3.37
N GLY A 848 -3.40 28.35 3.11
CA GLY A 848 -4.32 27.48 2.38
C GLY A 848 -5.67 27.35 3.09
N TRP A 849 -5.65 27.09 4.41
CA TRP A 849 -6.84 26.98 5.26
C TRP A 849 -7.63 28.28 5.40
N GLU A 850 -6.97 29.44 5.39
CA GLU A 850 -7.67 30.74 5.40
C GLU A 850 -8.56 30.95 4.17
N ARG A 851 -8.22 30.32 3.05
CA ARG A 851 -8.97 30.43 1.79
C ARG A 851 -10.13 29.43 1.69
N VAL A 852 -10.23 28.50 2.64
CA VAL A 852 -11.36 27.56 2.72
C VAL A 852 -12.65 28.33 2.98
N ARG A 853 -13.73 27.93 2.30
CA ARG A 853 -15.06 28.50 2.54
C ARG A 853 -15.69 27.92 3.80
N TRP A 854 -16.03 28.79 4.75
CA TRP A 854 -16.61 28.42 6.04
C TRP A 854 -18.14 28.57 6.11
N GLY A 855 -18.79 29.18 5.12
CA GLY A 855 -20.23 29.42 5.15
C GLY A 855 -20.80 30.00 3.88
#